data_AF-A0A3E2HI49-F1
#
_entry.id   AF-A0A3E2HI49-F1
#
_cell.length_a   1.000
_cell.length_b   1.000
_cell.length_c   1.000
_cell.angle_alpha   90.00
_cell.angle_beta   90.00
_cell.angle_gamma   90.00
#
_symmetry.space_group_name_H-M   'P 1'
#
loop_
_entity.id
_entity.type
_entity.pdbx_description
1 polymer ?
#
loop_
_entity_poly.entity_id
_entity_poly.type
_entity_poly.pdbx_seq_one_letter_code
_entity_poly.pdbx_strand_id
1 'polypeptide(L)'
;MLAEMMAMAGYTRHSSKIHEGFFCTSVAPSLGFHPRGTGAPQLWRSFMTDDHTPVELSWCWSSSKINPSVRYSVEPIGKCAGQTVDPINTAANIRLLGEALPLAPEMDLYLHRHFQHLLLSRNLPDKKELTTDIPQSQIFIAFDLLETDIVVKQYYLPSWRALAEGNSNFTIIKDAIRKLLGPADALLTSFDVLVDFIETLPIQLQPAVEIMAIDCLDPLRSRLKIYVRSRETTLQSVIEMLTLGGRAPKTFEEQDSLRELWYSVFGLSSDEHMDNHPLPEKDHRTGGILYYFELKCGATIPKTKVYLPVRHYAQNDDQIARGLSEYLERRGKKLTTGSYYNSVQKLWCVLPLSVKLPVSYQLYNSPQWKSVDGQCLDKFLRGRESSENWRKYGAVYRIWSGFIPEIVLTKPEDVKTFYTDSSVHSKSPSSNGGWLFHQLLGDCMGLINGKRWKQTRVQFDPYFTHRAVSMVSPQLELAVTKYLQQLEAKDAEYIELHATNTARFPFMTTAEYIFGPLTEIEKEELWSLGQRSLALMGNVLLGGLYRFKLYRWLRPRTYRQFKQFESDWTTFNERIINSRSFCYPLPPIMIQTMSEILFANLDVSTHVLGWLVVFLAKDVGVQHQIRKEIANSSENFVEFCGRKDTLLHFSFLESARLRPFTIFTIPESSPQTKVLGGYTIPPNTSVVVDTLSINHNIEFWGNDSLDFKPYRLQHLSPTEVRKNTPK
;
A
#
# COMPACT_ATOMS: atom_id res chain seq x y z
N MET A 1 -12.93 11.20 0.12
CA MET A 1 -14.10 10.84 0.95
C MET A 1 -14.85 12.09 1.43
N LEU A 2 -14.24 12.98 2.23
CA LEU A 2 -14.92 14.18 2.76
C LEU A 2 -15.61 15.05 1.68
N ALA A 3 -14.91 15.37 0.59
CA ALA A 3 -15.46 16.14 -0.53
C ALA A 3 -16.73 15.51 -1.13
N GLU A 4 -16.71 14.20 -1.38
CA GLU A 4 -17.88 13.44 -1.87
C GLU A 4 -19.01 13.44 -0.84
N MET A 5 -18.72 13.24 0.45
CA MET A 5 -19.74 13.29 1.50
C MET A 5 -20.45 14.64 1.57
N MET A 6 -19.73 15.75 1.40
CA MET A 6 -20.31 17.10 1.36
C MET A 6 -21.15 17.31 0.09
N ALA A 7 -20.67 16.86 -1.07
CA ALA A 7 -21.41 16.95 -2.32
C ALA A 7 -22.74 16.14 -2.25
N MET A 8 -22.69 14.92 -1.70
CA MET A 8 -23.86 14.07 -1.47
C MET A 8 -24.83 14.68 -0.46
N ALA A 9 -24.33 15.42 0.52
CA ALA A 9 -25.12 16.16 1.50
C ALA A 9 -25.70 17.49 0.95
N GLY A 10 -25.38 17.86 -0.30
CA GLY A 10 -25.90 19.06 -0.96
C GLY A 10 -25.20 20.35 -0.55
N TYR A 11 -23.96 20.28 -0.07
CA TYR A 11 -23.15 21.47 0.19
C TYR A 11 -22.85 22.19 -1.14
N THR A 12 -22.84 23.52 -1.13
CA THR A 12 -22.48 24.31 -2.30
C THR A 12 -21.00 24.14 -2.62
N ARG A 13 -20.60 24.31 -3.88
CA ARG A 13 -19.18 24.26 -4.28
C ARG A 13 -18.30 25.25 -3.51
N HIS A 14 -18.87 26.38 -3.11
CA HIS A 14 -18.18 27.37 -2.28
C HIS A 14 -17.91 26.82 -0.87
N SER A 15 -18.96 26.31 -0.21
CA SER A 15 -18.85 25.66 1.10
C SER A 15 -17.87 24.49 1.10
N SER A 16 -17.97 23.59 0.10
CA SER A 16 -17.05 22.45 -0.02
C SER A 16 -15.58 22.88 -0.12
N LYS A 17 -15.29 23.94 -0.88
CA LYS A 17 -13.91 24.46 -1.00
C LYS A 17 -13.35 25.00 0.32
N ILE A 18 -14.18 25.67 1.12
CA ILE A 18 -13.76 26.19 2.43
C ILE A 18 -13.35 25.03 3.33
N HIS A 19 -14.24 24.05 3.47
CA HIS A 19 -14.03 22.91 4.37
C HIS A 19 -12.95 21.95 3.88
N GLU A 20 -12.85 21.71 2.57
CA GLU A 20 -11.74 20.95 1.98
C GLU A 20 -10.39 21.66 2.20
N GLY A 21 -10.37 22.98 2.03
CA GLY A 21 -9.20 23.81 2.30
C GLY A 21 -8.71 23.62 3.73
N PHE A 22 -9.59 23.87 4.71
CA PHE A 22 -9.28 23.67 6.13
C PHE A 22 -8.85 22.24 6.47
N PHE A 23 -9.55 21.24 5.93
CA PHE A 23 -9.17 19.85 6.16
C PHE A 23 -7.77 19.57 5.62
N CYS A 24 -7.43 20.03 4.41
CA CYS A 24 -6.13 19.77 3.80
C CYS A 24 -4.99 20.55 4.45
N THR A 25 -5.21 21.82 4.84
CA THR A 25 -4.15 22.69 5.35
C THR A 25 -3.92 22.55 6.84
N SER A 26 -4.95 22.15 7.61
CA SER A 26 -4.92 22.19 9.07
C SER A 26 -5.16 20.82 9.69
N VAL A 27 -6.21 20.13 9.28
CA VAL A 27 -6.58 18.83 9.88
C VAL A 27 -5.61 17.73 9.44
N ALA A 28 -5.45 17.50 8.14
CA ALA A 28 -4.65 16.40 7.60
C ALA A 28 -3.18 16.40 8.09
N PRO A 29 -2.47 17.56 8.17
CA PRO A 29 -1.13 17.60 8.75
C PRO A 29 -1.06 17.25 10.23
N SER A 30 -2.19 17.31 10.94
CA SER A 30 -2.29 16.96 12.36
C SER A 30 -2.67 15.50 12.61
N LEU A 31 -2.95 14.68 11.59
CA LEU A 31 -3.34 13.27 11.76
C LEU A 31 -2.16 12.33 12.06
N GLY A 32 -1.01 12.88 12.46
CA GLY A 32 0.20 12.11 12.73
C GLY A 32 0.77 11.43 11.48
N PHE A 33 1.50 10.34 11.69
CA PHE A 33 2.04 9.55 10.59
C PHE A 33 0.92 8.76 9.90
N HIS A 34 0.91 8.78 8.57
CA HIS A 34 0.01 7.94 7.79
C HIS A 34 0.11 6.47 8.28
N PRO A 35 -1.01 5.80 8.61
CA PRO A 35 -0.99 4.39 8.97
C PRO A 35 -0.35 3.58 7.84
N ARG A 36 0.85 3.03 8.06
CA ARG A 36 1.57 2.22 7.06
C ARG A 36 1.30 0.75 7.36
N GLY A 37 0.47 0.11 6.55
CA GLY A 37 0.08 -1.29 6.73
C GLY A 37 -1.21 -1.44 7.54
N THR A 38 -1.40 -2.62 8.15
CA THR A 38 -2.67 -3.07 8.75
C THR A 38 -2.63 -3.21 10.27
N GLY A 39 -1.50 -2.89 10.88
CA GLY A 39 -1.36 -2.85 12.33
C GLY A 39 -1.76 -1.50 12.90
N ALA A 40 -2.13 -1.49 14.19
CA ALA A 40 -2.29 -0.28 14.98
C ALA A 40 -1.07 0.64 14.80
N PRO A 41 -1.25 1.97 14.73
CA PRO A 41 -0.12 2.90 14.65
C PRO A 41 0.86 2.64 15.79
N GLN A 42 2.16 2.55 15.48
CA GLN A 42 3.18 2.12 16.45
C GLN A 42 3.50 3.17 17.51
N LEU A 43 3.37 4.46 17.18
CA LEU A 43 3.77 5.57 18.04
C LEU A 43 2.64 6.03 18.97
N TRP A 44 1.44 6.18 18.44
CA TRP A 44 0.27 6.67 19.18
C TRP A 44 -0.99 5.94 18.74
N ARG A 45 -1.65 5.24 19.67
CA ARG A 45 -2.88 4.50 19.39
C ARG A 45 -4.08 5.32 19.76
N SER A 46 -4.74 5.88 18.76
CA SER A 46 -5.94 6.68 18.98
C SER A 46 -7.07 5.83 19.57
N PHE A 47 -7.85 6.41 20.49
CA PHE A 47 -9.13 5.85 20.93
C PHE A 47 -10.30 6.27 20.01
N MET A 48 -10.07 7.14 19.01
CA MET A 48 -11.12 7.64 18.11
C MET A 48 -11.85 6.49 17.38
N THR A 49 -11.11 5.47 16.95
CA THR A 49 -11.62 4.35 16.17
C THR A 49 -11.04 3.04 16.69
N ASP A 50 -11.73 1.92 16.46
CA ASP A 50 -11.26 0.60 16.92
C ASP A 50 -9.98 0.15 16.20
N ASP A 51 -9.69 0.67 15.00
CA ASP A 51 -8.43 0.43 14.26
C ASP A 51 -7.33 1.44 14.61
N HIS A 52 -7.58 2.30 15.61
CA HIS A 52 -6.68 3.34 16.11
C HIS A 52 -6.31 4.43 15.11
N THR A 53 -7.04 4.56 14.00
CA THR A 53 -6.91 5.69 13.08
C THR A 53 -7.49 6.97 13.70
N PRO A 54 -6.85 8.13 13.52
CA PRO A 54 -7.18 9.33 14.28
C PRO A 54 -8.28 10.20 13.65
N VAL A 55 -9.14 9.65 12.78
CA VAL A 55 -10.16 10.43 12.07
C VAL A 55 -11.43 9.60 11.82
N GLU A 56 -12.59 10.20 12.08
CA GLU A 56 -13.90 9.63 11.77
C GLU A 56 -14.79 10.69 11.10
N LEU A 57 -15.43 10.34 9.98
CA LEU A 57 -16.36 11.20 9.25
C LEU A 57 -17.80 10.71 9.46
N SER A 58 -18.77 11.61 9.54
CA SER A 58 -20.19 11.24 9.69
C SER A 58 -21.15 12.17 8.93
N TRP A 59 -22.27 11.61 8.51
CA TRP A 59 -23.47 12.37 8.17
C TRP A 59 -24.38 12.45 9.39
N CYS A 60 -24.91 13.63 9.67
CA CYS A 60 -25.93 13.81 10.68
C CYS A 60 -27.26 14.22 10.06
N TRP A 61 -28.24 13.34 10.23
CA TRP A 61 -29.62 13.53 9.84
C TRP A 61 -30.39 14.23 10.96
N SER A 62 -31.26 15.17 10.62
CA SER A 62 -32.22 15.77 11.55
C SER A 62 -33.63 15.59 11.03
N SER A 63 -34.62 15.62 11.93
CA SER A 63 -36.04 15.65 11.54
C SER A 63 -36.35 16.90 10.72
N SER A 64 -35.73 18.04 11.06
CA SER A 64 -35.99 19.35 10.44
C SER A 64 -35.41 19.58 9.04
N LYS A 65 -34.38 18.82 8.64
CA LYS A 65 -33.71 19.01 7.33
C LYS A 65 -33.83 17.75 6.48
N ILE A 66 -34.07 17.93 5.18
CA ILE A 66 -34.12 16.80 4.24
C ILE A 66 -32.73 16.20 4.04
N ASN A 67 -31.73 17.06 3.79
CA ASN A 67 -30.35 16.66 3.62
C ASN A 67 -29.60 16.64 4.96
N PRO A 68 -28.59 15.76 5.13
CA PRO A 68 -27.78 15.72 6.34
C PRO A 68 -26.73 16.82 6.36
N SER A 69 -26.20 17.14 7.53
CA SER A 69 -24.94 17.90 7.68
C SER A 69 -23.74 16.95 7.75
N VAL A 70 -22.57 17.36 7.29
CA VAL A 70 -21.32 16.60 7.46
C VAL A 70 -20.59 17.04 8.72
N ARG A 71 -19.98 16.08 9.42
CA ARG A 71 -19.15 16.30 10.60
C ARG A 71 -17.93 15.40 10.55
N TYR A 72 -16.87 15.79 11.25
CA TYR A 72 -15.79 14.86 11.51
C TYR A 72 -15.14 15.12 12.86
N SER A 73 -14.61 14.05 13.44
CA SER A 73 -13.86 14.04 14.67
C SER A 73 -12.44 13.57 14.38
N VAL A 74 -11.46 14.18 15.02
CA VAL A 74 -10.04 13.82 14.89
C VAL A 74 -9.34 13.82 16.24
N GLU A 75 -8.35 12.95 16.37
CA GLU A 75 -7.30 13.11 17.36
C GLU A 75 -6.09 13.75 16.67
N PRO A 76 -5.78 15.02 16.95
CA PRO A 76 -4.56 15.62 16.46
C PRO A 76 -3.36 14.94 17.13
N ILE A 77 -2.48 14.32 16.35
CA ILE A 77 -1.29 13.61 16.80
C ILE A 77 -0.04 14.39 16.38
N GLY A 78 0.69 14.89 17.39
CA GLY A 78 1.95 15.60 17.19
C GLY A 78 3.10 14.66 16.80
N LYS A 79 4.17 15.22 16.21
CA LYS A 79 5.39 14.44 15.87
C LYS A 79 6.06 13.81 17.09
N CYS A 80 5.87 14.39 18.27
CA CYS A 80 6.45 13.94 19.53
C CYS A 80 5.40 13.32 20.47
N ALA A 81 4.21 12.99 19.97
CA ALA A 81 3.15 12.37 20.76
C ALA A 81 3.66 11.10 21.47
N GLY A 82 3.45 11.03 22.78
CA GLY A 82 3.88 9.91 23.62
C GLY A 82 5.37 9.90 23.97
N GLN A 83 6.16 10.88 23.50
CA GLN A 83 7.55 11.07 23.92
C GLN A 83 7.62 11.96 25.15
N THR A 84 8.79 12.04 25.80
CA THR A 84 9.00 12.83 27.03
C THR A 84 8.61 14.31 26.90
N VAL A 85 8.71 14.88 25.69
CA VAL A 85 8.36 16.29 25.42
C VAL A 85 6.86 16.53 25.19
N ASP A 86 6.09 15.51 24.83
CA ASP A 86 4.62 15.58 24.70
C ASP A 86 3.97 14.23 25.08
N PRO A 87 4.04 13.84 26.37
CA PRO A 87 3.68 12.50 26.82
C PRO A 87 2.19 12.20 26.67
N ILE A 88 1.36 13.25 26.58
CA ILE A 88 -0.11 13.15 26.55
C ILE A 88 -0.74 13.67 25.24
N ASN A 89 0.09 13.92 24.21
CA ASN A 89 -0.35 14.36 22.89
C ASN A 89 -1.28 15.59 22.90
N THR A 90 -0.85 16.68 23.53
CA THR A 90 -1.67 17.90 23.63
C THR A 90 -1.24 19.00 22.66
N ALA A 91 0.02 18.99 22.21
CA ALA A 91 0.56 20.08 21.41
C ALA A 91 -0.16 20.23 20.05
N ALA A 92 -0.48 19.12 19.40
CA ALA A 92 -1.20 19.14 18.12
C ALA A 92 -2.65 19.63 18.26
N ASN A 93 -3.32 19.29 19.37
CA ASN A 93 -4.69 19.76 19.63
C ASN A 93 -4.73 21.29 19.81
N ILE A 94 -3.80 21.85 20.59
CA ILE A 94 -3.67 23.31 20.79
C ILE A 94 -3.41 24.01 19.46
N ARG A 95 -2.52 23.47 18.64
CA ARG A 95 -2.24 24.03 17.31
C ARG A 95 -3.48 24.02 16.42
N LEU A 96 -4.19 22.89 16.35
CA LEU A 96 -5.37 22.77 15.50
C LEU A 96 -6.52 23.67 15.96
N LEU A 97 -6.68 23.88 17.27
CA LEU A 97 -7.60 24.90 17.80
C LEU A 97 -7.24 26.30 17.28
N GLY A 98 -5.95 26.67 17.32
CA GLY A 98 -5.49 27.95 16.77
C GLY A 98 -5.76 28.10 15.28
N GLU A 99 -5.55 27.03 14.51
CA GLU A 99 -5.81 27.01 13.06
C GLU A 99 -7.31 26.99 12.71
N ALA A 100 -8.19 26.58 13.64
CA ALA A 100 -9.64 26.58 13.47
C ALA A 100 -10.28 27.97 13.69
N LEU A 101 -9.62 28.88 14.41
CA LEU A 101 -10.15 30.22 14.75
C LEU A 101 -10.72 30.98 13.54
N PRO A 102 -10.08 31.03 12.35
CA PRO A 102 -10.60 31.78 11.22
C PRO A 102 -11.95 31.29 10.69
N LEU A 103 -12.31 30.03 10.94
CA LEU A 103 -13.59 29.43 10.54
C LEU A 103 -14.56 29.24 11.71
N ALA A 104 -14.12 29.52 12.93
CA ALA A 104 -14.91 29.35 14.15
C ALA A 104 -15.04 30.70 14.87
N PRO A 105 -15.76 31.69 14.30
CA PRO A 105 -15.84 33.05 14.83
C PRO A 105 -16.48 33.13 16.22
N GLU A 106 -17.34 32.16 16.57
CA GLU A 106 -17.98 32.06 17.88
C GLU A 106 -17.21 31.21 18.89
N MET A 107 -15.98 30.79 18.58
CA MET A 107 -15.24 29.87 19.43
C MET A 107 -14.86 30.51 20.77
N ASP A 108 -15.30 29.90 21.86
CA ASP A 108 -14.92 30.24 23.23
C ASP A 108 -14.21 29.05 23.90
N LEU A 109 -13.05 29.32 24.50
CA LEU A 109 -12.20 28.32 25.16
C LEU A 109 -12.32 28.32 26.69
N TYR A 110 -13.28 29.03 27.29
CA TYR A 110 -13.51 29.03 28.74
C TYR A 110 -13.74 27.61 29.26
N LEU A 111 -14.75 26.91 28.73
CA LEU A 111 -15.05 25.53 29.11
C LEU A 111 -13.88 24.59 28.77
N HIS A 112 -13.21 24.85 27.65
CA HIS A 112 -12.07 24.04 27.24
C HIS A 112 -10.93 24.09 28.28
N ARG A 113 -10.55 25.29 28.74
CA ARG A 113 -9.53 25.48 29.77
C ARG A 113 -9.93 24.84 31.09
N HIS A 114 -11.18 25.00 31.50
CA HIS A 114 -11.73 24.42 32.73
C HIS A 114 -11.61 22.89 32.74
N PHE A 115 -12.18 22.23 31.72
CA PHE A 115 -12.19 20.77 31.68
C PHE A 115 -10.83 20.17 31.31
N GLN A 116 -10.03 20.83 30.48
CA GLN A 116 -8.66 20.36 30.21
C GLN A 116 -7.82 20.31 31.50
N HIS A 117 -7.97 21.29 32.38
CA HIS A 117 -7.22 21.33 33.65
C HIS A 117 -7.66 20.22 34.61
N LEU A 118 -8.96 19.93 34.67
CA LEU A 118 -9.54 19.03 35.67
C LEU A 118 -9.64 17.58 35.20
N LEU A 119 -9.68 17.30 33.90
CA LEU A 119 -9.92 15.96 33.35
C LEU A 119 -8.66 15.28 32.79
N LEU A 120 -7.59 16.02 32.49
CA LEU A 120 -6.34 15.43 31.98
C LEU A 120 -5.34 15.20 33.11
N SER A 121 -4.50 14.16 32.94
CA SER A 121 -3.35 13.90 33.79
C SER A 121 -2.06 13.88 32.98
N ARG A 122 -1.06 14.66 33.41
CA ARG A 122 0.32 14.59 32.90
C ARG A 122 1.18 13.57 33.64
N ASN A 123 0.75 13.15 34.82
CA ASN A 123 1.46 12.18 35.66
C ASN A 123 0.96 10.78 35.28
N LEU A 124 1.64 10.16 34.32
CA LEU A 124 1.31 8.82 33.85
C LEU A 124 2.18 7.79 34.59
N PRO A 125 1.60 6.77 35.26
CA PRO A 125 2.37 5.65 35.81
C PRO A 125 3.00 4.80 34.69
N ASP A 126 4.00 3.98 35.04
CA ASP A 126 4.63 3.10 34.06
C ASP A 126 3.62 2.06 33.54
N LYS A 127 3.58 1.86 32.22
CA LYS A 127 2.60 0.97 31.56
C LYS A 127 2.70 -0.48 32.05
N LYS A 128 3.85 -0.89 32.59
CA LYS A 128 4.07 -2.23 33.15
C LYS A 128 3.32 -2.47 34.46
N GLU A 129 2.91 -1.41 35.15
CA GLU A 129 2.23 -1.48 36.46
C GLU A 129 0.70 -1.44 36.33
N LEU A 130 0.17 -1.29 35.11
CA LEU A 130 -1.27 -1.19 34.86
C LEU A 130 -1.93 -2.58 34.84
N THR A 131 -2.96 -2.75 35.66
CA THR A 131 -3.82 -3.95 35.69
C THR A 131 -5.00 -3.86 34.72
N THR A 132 -5.26 -2.67 34.15
CA THR A 132 -6.41 -2.40 33.28
C THR A 132 -5.97 -1.71 31.99
N ASP A 133 -6.65 -2.04 30.87
CA ASP A 133 -6.36 -1.49 29.55
C ASP A 133 -6.92 -0.05 29.43
N ILE A 134 -6.12 0.96 29.80
CA ILE A 134 -6.50 2.37 29.72
C ILE A 134 -6.05 2.97 28.37
N PRO A 135 -6.93 3.65 27.61
CA PRO A 135 -6.57 4.24 26.32
C PRO A 135 -5.51 5.34 26.46
N GLN A 136 -4.60 5.45 25.49
CA GLN A 136 -3.55 6.48 25.49
C GLN A 136 -4.13 7.90 25.32
N SER A 137 -5.18 8.02 24.51
CA SER A 137 -5.87 9.27 24.24
C SER A 137 -6.48 9.89 25.48
N GLN A 138 -6.31 11.20 25.64
CA GLN A 138 -6.99 11.98 26.68
C GLN A 138 -7.89 13.08 26.12
N ILE A 139 -7.68 13.50 24.86
CA ILE A 139 -8.44 14.60 24.26
C ILE A 139 -8.62 14.43 22.73
N PHE A 140 -9.81 14.72 22.22
CA PHE A 140 -10.12 14.79 20.78
C PHE A 140 -10.92 16.03 20.43
N ILE A 141 -10.89 16.41 19.16
CA ILE A 141 -11.61 17.57 18.62
C ILE A 141 -12.55 17.14 17.50
N ALA A 142 -13.70 17.77 17.39
CA ALA A 142 -14.62 17.57 16.27
C ALA A 142 -15.12 18.89 15.70
N PHE A 143 -15.57 18.81 14.45
CA PHE A 143 -16.03 19.94 13.67
C PHE A 143 -17.39 19.62 13.06
N ASP A 144 -18.42 20.41 13.42
CA ASP A 144 -19.67 20.45 12.69
C ASP A 144 -19.53 21.46 11.55
N LEU A 145 -19.72 21.03 10.30
CA LEU A 145 -19.53 21.89 9.13
C LEU A 145 -20.82 22.64 8.81
N LEU A 146 -20.79 23.97 8.98
CA LEU A 146 -21.86 24.87 8.56
C LEU A 146 -21.63 25.31 7.11
N GLU A 147 -22.40 26.29 6.61
CA GLU A 147 -22.26 26.75 5.22
C GLU A 147 -20.88 27.35 4.97
N THR A 148 -20.43 28.27 5.82
CA THR A 148 -19.11 28.93 5.71
C THR A 148 -18.22 28.74 6.93
N ASP A 149 -18.81 28.31 8.05
CA ASP A 149 -18.15 28.27 9.36
C ASP A 149 -18.13 26.84 9.93
N ILE A 150 -17.45 26.68 11.06
CA ILE A 150 -17.41 25.42 11.82
C ILE A 150 -17.79 25.66 13.28
N VAL A 151 -18.45 24.68 13.90
CA VAL A 151 -18.57 24.60 15.36
C VAL A 151 -17.58 23.58 15.88
N VAL A 152 -16.66 24.04 16.73
CA VAL A 152 -15.64 23.20 17.35
C VAL A 152 -16.18 22.53 18.62
N LYS A 153 -15.86 21.25 18.81
CA LYS A 153 -16.17 20.49 20.01
C LYS A 153 -14.92 19.82 20.53
N GLN A 154 -14.80 19.69 21.85
CA GLN A 154 -13.71 18.97 22.50
C GLN A 154 -14.27 17.81 23.31
N TYR A 155 -13.55 16.69 23.31
CA TYR A 155 -13.88 15.45 24.00
C TYR A 155 -12.72 15.11 24.92
N TYR A 156 -13.02 14.70 26.15
CA TYR A 156 -12.05 14.44 27.22
C TYR A 156 -12.26 13.03 27.76
N LEU A 157 -11.17 12.28 27.91
CA LEU A 157 -11.17 10.94 28.49
C LEU A 157 -10.48 11.00 29.86
N PRO A 158 -11.25 10.97 30.97
CA PRO A 158 -10.69 11.23 32.30
C PRO A 158 -9.98 10.02 32.92
N SER A 159 -9.85 8.88 32.23
CA SER A 159 -9.32 7.63 32.81
C SER A 159 -7.94 7.77 33.45
N TRP A 160 -7.03 8.55 32.86
CA TRP A 160 -5.72 8.79 33.46
C TRP A 160 -5.78 9.68 34.70
N ARG A 161 -6.69 10.65 34.73
CA ARG A 161 -6.93 11.50 35.89
C ARG A 161 -7.58 10.71 37.02
N ALA A 162 -8.59 9.91 36.69
CA ALA A 162 -9.28 9.01 37.61
C ALA A 162 -8.29 8.04 38.26
N LEU A 163 -7.40 7.42 37.48
CA LEU A 163 -6.35 6.55 37.99
C LEU A 163 -5.39 7.31 38.93
N ALA A 164 -4.92 8.49 38.54
CA ALA A 164 -3.97 9.28 39.33
C ALA A 164 -4.56 9.75 40.67
N GLU A 165 -5.88 9.96 40.76
CA GLU A 165 -6.56 10.37 41.98
C GLU A 165 -7.19 9.20 42.77
N GLY A 166 -7.11 7.96 42.27
CA GLY A 166 -7.76 6.80 42.89
C GLY A 166 -9.30 6.89 42.88
N ASN A 167 -9.87 7.58 41.89
CA ASN A 167 -11.30 7.86 41.76
C ASN A 167 -11.89 7.22 40.49
N SER A 168 -13.22 7.19 40.36
CA SER A 168 -13.90 6.78 39.12
C SER A 168 -13.97 7.93 38.12
N ASN A 169 -14.08 7.61 36.82
CA ASN A 169 -14.35 8.61 35.77
C ASN A 169 -15.59 9.46 36.08
N PHE A 170 -16.63 8.85 36.65
CA PHE A 170 -17.85 9.54 37.04
C PHE A 170 -17.61 10.56 38.15
N THR A 171 -16.85 10.19 39.18
CA THR A 171 -16.45 11.10 40.27
C THR A 171 -15.68 12.30 39.74
N ILE A 172 -14.68 12.06 38.89
CA ILE A 172 -13.87 13.13 38.29
C ILE A 172 -14.73 14.11 37.48
N ILE A 173 -15.64 13.61 36.64
CA ILE A 173 -16.54 14.45 35.84
C ILE A 173 -17.54 15.20 36.74
N LYS A 174 -18.11 14.53 37.74
CA LYS A 174 -19.04 15.13 38.70
C LYS A 174 -18.41 16.30 39.43
N ASP A 175 -17.20 16.13 39.94
CA ASP A 175 -16.46 17.18 40.63
C ASP A 175 -16.06 18.31 39.67
N ALA A 176 -15.67 17.98 38.43
CA ALA A 176 -15.32 18.98 37.44
C ALA A 176 -16.53 19.86 37.05
N ILE A 177 -17.73 19.29 36.91
CA ILE A 177 -18.95 20.04 36.62
C ILE A 177 -19.34 20.92 37.81
N ARG A 178 -19.30 20.38 39.04
CA ARG A 178 -19.64 21.13 40.26
C ARG A 178 -18.69 22.30 40.55
N LYS A 179 -17.44 22.24 40.05
CA LYS A 179 -16.44 23.33 40.18
C LYS A 179 -16.62 24.45 39.15
N LEU A 180 -17.57 24.35 38.22
CA LEU A 180 -17.77 25.38 37.21
C LEU A 180 -18.38 26.65 37.86
N LEU A 181 -17.71 27.79 37.77
CA LEU A 181 -18.19 29.03 38.40
C LEU A 181 -19.13 29.79 37.47
N GLY A 182 -20.34 30.11 37.92
CA GLY A 182 -21.33 30.89 37.17
C GLY A 182 -22.37 30.03 36.43
N PRO A 183 -22.07 29.42 35.26
CA PRO A 183 -23.02 28.61 34.52
C PRO A 183 -23.42 27.29 35.20
N ALA A 184 -22.76 26.88 36.29
CA ALA A 184 -23.06 25.64 37.00
C ALA A 184 -24.50 25.61 37.49
N ASP A 185 -24.97 26.66 38.16
CA ASP A 185 -26.29 26.67 38.78
C ASP A 185 -27.41 26.39 37.77
N ALA A 186 -27.23 26.84 36.53
CA ALA A 186 -28.18 26.64 35.44
C ALA A 186 -28.04 25.28 34.71
N LEU A 187 -26.98 24.52 34.97
CA LEU A 187 -26.74 23.17 34.42
C LEU A 187 -27.02 22.07 35.45
N LEU A 188 -26.85 22.36 36.74
CA LEU A 188 -26.88 21.39 37.83
C LEU A 188 -28.21 20.64 37.91
N THR A 189 -29.36 21.28 37.66
CA THR A 189 -30.66 20.58 37.73
C THR A 189 -30.75 19.39 36.78
N SER A 190 -30.44 19.55 35.49
CA SER A 190 -30.42 18.42 34.54
C SER A 190 -29.31 17.41 34.83
N PHE A 191 -28.21 17.87 35.42
CA PHE A 191 -27.10 17.00 35.80
C PHE A 191 -27.47 16.12 37.01
N ASP A 192 -28.14 16.67 38.01
CA ASP A 192 -28.57 15.96 39.21
C ASP A 192 -29.59 14.86 38.89
N VAL A 193 -30.45 15.05 37.87
CA VAL A 193 -31.33 13.98 37.37
C VAL A 193 -30.53 12.78 36.85
N LEU A 194 -29.43 13.02 36.15
CA LEU A 194 -28.54 11.96 35.67
C LEU A 194 -27.77 11.31 36.82
N VAL A 195 -27.29 12.12 37.77
CA VAL A 195 -26.55 11.63 38.94
C VAL A 195 -27.44 10.74 39.79
N ASP A 196 -28.65 11.18 40.11
CA ASP A 196 -29.65 10.41 40.86
C ASP A 196 -29.96 9.08 40.15
N PHE A 197 -30.17 9.10 38.83
CA PHE A 197 -30.42 7.87 38.08
C PHE A 197 -29.23 6.90 38.17
N ILE A 198 -27.99 7.33 37.90
CA ILE A 198 -26.83 6.44 37.93
C ILE A 198 -26.58 5.91 39.35
N GLU A 199 -26.69 6.76 40.38
CA GLU A 199 -26.42 6.38 41.77
C GLU A 199 -27.53 5.48 42.37
N THR A 200 -28.74 5.50 41.81
CA THR A 200 -29.83 4.58 42.22
C THR A 200 -29.74 3.20 41.57
N LEU A 201 -28.92 3.03 40.52
CA LEU A 201 -28.70 1.71 39.92
C LEU A 201 -27.82 0.83 40.84
N PRO A 202 -28.10 -0.49 40.91
CA PRO A 202 -27.19 -1.45 41.53
C PRO A 202 -25.78 -1.35 40.94
N ILE A 203 -24.76 -1.53 41.78
CA ILE A 203 -23.34 -1.36 41.38
C ILE A 203 -23.00 -2.17 40.12
N GLN A 204 -23.54 -3.38 39.96
CA GLN A 204 -23.28 -4.22 38.79
C GLN A 204 -23.90 -3.70 37.49
N LEU A 205 -24.93 -2.86 37.59
CA LEU A 205 -25.67 -2.28 36.46
C LEU A 205 -25.26 -0.83 36.17
N GLN A 206 -24.40 -0.23 37.00
CA GLN A 206 -23.93 1.13 36.77
C GLN A 206 -23.11 1.20 35.47
N PRO A 207 -23.47 2.09 34.53
CA PRO A 207 -22.76 2.20 33.27
C PRO A 207 -21.37 2.82 33.49
N ALA A 208 -20.40 2.39 32.69
CA ALA A 208 -19.06 2.97 32.70
C ALA A 208 -19.07 4.35 32.04
N VAL A 209 -18.64 5.39 32.76
CA VAL A 209 -18.48 6.74 32.19
C VAL A 209 -17.17 6.81 31.42
N GLU A 210 -17.23 7.13 30.13
CA GLU A 210 -16.08 7.03 29.21
C GLU A 210 -15.55 8.40 28.78
N ILE A 211 -16.43 9.32 28.37
CA ILE A 211 -16.05 10.59 27.74
C ILE A 211 -16.91 11.73 28.29
N MET A 212 -16.30 12.90 28.47
CA MET A 212 -17.01 14.17 28.58
C MET A 212 -16.73 15.03 27.35
N ALA A 213 -17.76 15.62 26.73
CA ALA A 213 -17.58 16.53 25.60
C ALA A 213 -18.27 17.87 25.82
N ILE A 214 -17.72 18.91 25.18
CA ILE A 214 -18.24 20.27 25.20
C ILE A 214 -18.33 20.80 23.77
N ASP A 215 -19.24 21.75 23.56
CA ASP A 215 -19.13 22.66 22.42
C ASP A 215 -18.23 23.84 22.86
N CYS A 216 -17.25 24.22 22.04
CA CYS A 216 -16.35 25.36 22.32
C CYS A 216 -17.05 26.68 21.95
N LEU A 217 -18.13 26.98 22.66
CA LEU A 217 -18.97 28.17 22.52
C LEU A 217 -19.12 28.84 23.89
N ASP A 218 -19.73 30.02 23.91
CA ASP A 218 -20.15 30.69 25.14
C ASP A 218 -20.78 29.68 26.13
N PRO A 219 -20.39 29.68 27.42
CA PRO A 219 -20.84 28.66 28.37
C PRO A 219 -22.36 28.53 28.53
N LEU A 220 -23.13 29.60 28.36
CA LEU A 220 -24.60 29.57 28.45
C LEU A 220 -25.24 29.00 27.17
N ARG A 221 -24.54 29.09 26.03
CA ARG A 221 -24.95 28.51 24.74
C ARG A 221 -24.41 27.10 24.50
N SER A 222 -23.35 26.72 25.22
CA SER A 222 -22.71 25.41 25.08
C SER A 222 -23.54 24.27 25.67
N ARG A 223 -23.20 23.06 25.25
CA ARG A 223 -23.78 21.81 25.74
C ARG A 223 -22.68 20.92 26.29
N LEU A 224 -22.88 20.42 27.49
CA LEU A 224 -22.04 19.40 28.08
C LEU A 224 -22.64 18.04 27.73
N LYS A 225 -21.81 17.08 27.32
CA LYS A 225 -22.25 15.74 26.93
C LYS A 225 -21.47 14.71 27.74
N ILE A 226 -22.16 13.86 28.47
CA ILE A 226 -21.55 12.78 29.26
C ILE A 226 -21.86 11.47 28.56
N TYR A 227 -20.81 10.77 28.14
CA TYR A 227 -20.90 9.51 27.43
C TYR A 227 -20.73 8.36 28.41
N VAL A 228 -21.69 7.45 28.42
CA VAL A 228 -21.68 6.28 29.30
C VAL A 228 -21.92 5.01 28.48
N ARG A 229 -21.33 3.91 28.91
CA ARG A 229 -21.40 2.61 28.26
C ARG A 229 -22.03 1.59 29.19
N SER A 230 -23.10 0.96 28.74
CA SER A 230 -23.70 -0.19 29.41
C SER A 230 -23.31 -1.48 28.69
N ARG A 231 -23.09 -2.56 29.47
CA ARG A 231 -22.90 -3.91 28.93
C ARG A 231 -24.23 -4.60 28.63
N GLU A 232 -25.34 -4.08 29.14
CA GLU A 232 -26.69 -4.51 28.77
C GLU A 232 -26.99 -4.12 27.32
N THR A 233 -27.47 -5.10 26.55
CA THR A 233 -27.68 -4.98 25.09
C THR A 233 -29.08 -5.40 24.64
N THR A 234 -30.05 -5.45 25.55
CA THR A 234 -31.47 -5.65 25.21
C THR A 234 -32.10 -4.33 24.77
N LEU A 235 -33.06 -4.33 23.86
CA LEU A 235 -33.80 -3.10 23.50
C LEU A 235 -34.54 -2.52 24.71
N GLN A 236 -35.05 -3.37 25.61
CA GLN A 236 -35.66 -2.95 26.86
C GLN A 236 -34.69 -2.11 27.73
N SER A 237 -33.45 -2.59 27.93
CA SER A 237 -32.42 -1.86 28.69
C SER A 237 -32.05 -0.52 28.04
N VAL A 238 -32.09 -0.46 26.70
CA VAL A 238 -31.84 0.76 25.94
C VAL A 238 -32.92 1.80 26.19
N ILE A 239 -34.19 1.38 26.19
CA ILE A 239 -35.34 2.25 26.48
C ILE A 239 -35.29 2.73 27.94
N GLU A 240 -34.97 1.86 28.89
CA GLU A 240 -34.82 2.20 30.30
C GLU A 240 -33.71 3.24 30.53
N MET A 241 -32.54 3.05 29.91
CA MET A 241 -31.43 4.00 29.95
C MET A 241 -31.79 5.34 29.29
N LEU A 242 -32.46 5.32 28.13
CA LEU A 242 -32.91 6.53 27.44
C LEU A 242 -33.99 7.31 28.18
N THR A 243 -34.78 6.61 29.00
CA THR A 243 -35.80 7.22 29.86
C THR A 243 -35.29 7.62 31.24
N LEU A 244 -34.02 7.31 31.57
CA LEU A 244 -33.45 7.49 32.91
C LEU A 244 -34.34 6.86 34.00
N GLY A 245 -34.83 5.65 33.74
CA GLY A 245 -35.78 4.96 34.62
C GLY A 245 -37.08 5.74 34.82
N GLY A 246 -37.59 6.37 33.75
CA GLY A 246 -38.81 7.18 33.76
C GLY A 246 -38.63 8.66 34.08
N ARG A 247 -37.44 9.11 34.50
CA ARG A 247 -37.16 10.54 34.81
C ARG A 247 -37.09 11.44 33.58
N ALA A 248 -36.84 10.87 32.41
CA ALA A 248 -36.79 11.54 31.10
C ALA A 248 -37.69 10.81 30.09
N PRO A 249 -39.02 10.87 30.23
CA PRO A 249 -39.95 10.04 29.47
C PRO A 249 -39.83 10.23 27.95
N LYS A 250 -40.11 9.15 27.21
CA LYS A 250 -40.14 9.10 25.74
C LYS A 250 -41.53 8.78 25.24
N THR A 251 -41.95 9.40 24.13
CA THR A 251 -43.26 9.10 23.54
C THR A 251 -43.29 7.69 22.95
N PHE A 252 -44.49 7.17 22.71
CA PHE A 252 -44.66 5.87 22.07
C PHE A 252 -44.02 5.86 20.67
N GLU A 253 -44.18 6.95 19.92
CA GLU A 253 -43.61 7.11 18.57
C GLU A 253 -42.07 7.14 18.59
N GLU A 254 -41.47 7.76 19.61
CA GLU A 254 -40.00 7.75 19.77
C GLU A 254 -39.47 6.34 20.04
N GLN A 255 -40.16 5.58 20.91
CA GLN A 255 -39.78 4.20 21.23
C GLN A 255 -40.00 3.27 20.04
N ASP A 256 -41.11 3.43 19.33
CA ASP A 256 -41.41 2.63 18.14
C ASP A 256 -40.44 2.93 17.00
N SER A 257 -40.11 4.21 16.78
CA SER A 257 -39.08 4.60 15.82
C SER A 257 -37.71 4.03 16.17
N LEU A 258 -37.35 3.95 17.46
CA LEU A 258 -36.12 3.32 17.90
C LEU A 258 -36.14 1.81 17.68
N ARG A 259 -37.27 1.15 17.97
CA ARG A 259 -37.47 -0.28 17.71
C ARG A 259 -37.30 -0.59 16.23
N GLU A 260 -37.97 0.15 15.35
CA GLU A 260 -37.81 0.00 13.90
C GLU A 260 -36.33 0.10 13.48
N LEU A 261 -35.62 1.12 13.99
CA LEU A 261 -34.19 1.31 13.69
C LEU A 261 -33.35 0.15 14.22
N TRP A 262 -33.58 -0.28 15.46
CA TRP A 262 -32.86 -1.36 16.13
C TRP A 262 -32.92 -2.65 15.32
N TYR A 263 -34.12 -3.11 14.96
CA TYR A 263 -34.30 -4.33 14.18
C TYR A 263 -33.68 -4.18 12.78
N SER A 264 -33.84 -3.01 12.15
CA SER A 264 -33.32 -2.75 10.81
C SER A 264 -31.78 -2.80 10.75
N VAL A 265 -31.09 -2.11 11.67
CA VAL A 265 -29.62 -2.00 11.60
C VAL A 265 -28.89 -3.23 12.14
N PHE A 266 -29.51 -4.01 13.03
CA PHE A 266 -28.94 -5.28 13.51
C PHE A 266 -29.40 -6.51 12.71
N GLY A 267 -30.33 -6.35 11.77
CA GLY A 267 -30.82 -7.44 10.92
C GLY A 267 -31.65 -8.47 11.70
N LEU A 268 -32.45 -7.99 12.65
CA LEU A 268 -33.28 -8.83 13.51
C LEU A 268 -34.69 -8.97 12.94
N SER A 269 -35.29 -10.15 13.08
CA SER A 269 -36.70 -10.40 12.76
C SER A 269 -37.55 -10.28 14.02
N SER A 270 -38.71 -9.61 13.93
CA SER A 270 -39.69 -9.53 15.02
C SER A 270 -40.27 -10.89 15.41
N ASP A 271 -40.18 -11.88 14.53
CA ASP A 271 -40.68 -13.24 14.78
C ASP A 271 -39.66 -14.10 15.55
N GLU A 272 -38.38 -13.72 15.52
CA GLU A 272 -37.26 -14.52 16.08
C GLU A 272 -36.59 -13.85 17.29
N HIS A 273 -36.74 -12.54 17.44
CA HIS A 273 -36.08 -11.75 18.48
C HIS A 273 -37.10 -10.89 19.23
N MET A 274 -37.02 -10.91 20.57
CA MET A 274 -37.88 -10.12 21.45
C MET A 274 -37.08 -8.96 22.06
N ASP A 275 -37.75 -7.89 22.47
CA ASP A 275 -37.11 -6.67 23.02
C ASP A 275 -36.26 -6.92 24.28
N ASN A 276 -36.48 -8.03 24.98
CA ASN A 276 -35.72 -8.47 26.16
C ASN A 276 -34.59 -9.46 25.85
N HIS A 277 -34.41 -9.87 24.59
CA HIS A 277 -33.29 -10.72 24.19
C HIS A 277 -32.02 -9.86 24.03
N PRO A 278 -30.88 -10.27 24.62
CA PRO A 278 -29.64 -9.52 24.46
C PRO A 278 -29.03 -9.76 23.08
N LEU A 279 -28.25 -8.78 22.59
CA LEU A 279 -27.37 -9.01 21.45
C LEU A 279 -26.22 -9.96 21.87
N PRO A 280 -25.55 -10.65 20.91
CA PRO A 280 -24.47 -11.58 21.24
C PRO A 280 -23.35 -10.92 22.04
N GLU A 281 -22.89 -11.54 23.12
CA GLU A 281 -21.83 -10.98 23.97
C GLU A 281 -20.54 -10.68 23.18
N LYS A 282 -19.90 -9.56 23.50
CA LYS A 282 -18.67 -9.10 22.85
C LYS A 282 -17.63 -8.68 23.87
N ASP A 283 -16.55 -9.46 23.92
CA ASP A 283 -15.35 -9.18 24.70
C ASP A 283 -14.44 -8.19 23.95
N HIS A 284 -14.97 -6.99 23.71
CA HIS A 284 -14.22 -5.86 23.18
C HIS A 284 -14.41 -4.66 24.09
N ARG A 285 -13.38 -3.81 24.23
CA ARG A 285 -13.45 -2.60 25.08
C ARG A 285 -14.67 -1.75 24.74
N THR A 286 -14.87 -1.47 23.45
CA THR A 286 -15.98 -0.67 22.92
C THR A 286 -17.25 -1.47 22.64
N GLY A 287 -17.33 -2.73 23.09
CA GLY A 287 -18.56 -3.51 23.14
C GLY A 287 -19.57 -2.92 24.13
N GLY A 288 -20.84 -3.34 24.04
CA GLY A 288 -21.96 -2.78 24.78
C GLY A 288 -22.56 -1.54 24.10
N ILE A 289 -23.67 -1.04 24.65
CA ILE A 289 -24.37 0.14 24.10
C ILE A 289 -23.79 1.42 24.71
N LEU A 290 -23.48 2.39 23.86
CA LEU A 290 -22.99 3.70 24.27
C LEU A 290 -24.14 4.71 24.23
N TYR A 291 -24.24 5.55 25.25
CA TYR A 291 -25.22 6.60 25.38
C TYR A 291 -24.51 7.92 25.59
N TYR A 292 -25.19 9.03 25.29
CA TYR A 292 -24.79 10.30 25.86
C TYR A 292 -25.96 11.14 26.32
N PHE A 293 -25.70 11.88 27.38
CA PHE A 293 -26.64 12.79 28.03
C PHE A 293 -26.18 14.21 27.80
N GLU A 294 -27.01 14.98 27.11
CA GLU A 294 -26.76 16.38 26.75
C GLU A 294 -27.39 17.30 27.82
N LEU A 295 -26.53 18.01 28.53
CA LEU A 295 -26.87 19.01 29.53
C LEU A 295 -26.81 20.39 28.87
N LYS A 296 -27.86 21.18 29.05
CA LYS A 296 -27.98 22.52 28.49
C LYS A 296 -28.46 23.47 29.56
N CYS A 297 -27.88 24.67 29.61
CA CYS A 297 -28.26 25.73 30.52
C CYS A 297 -29.79 25.98 30.46
N GLY A 298 -30.45 25.95 31.62
CA GLY A 298 -31.90 26.15 31.77
C GLY A 298 -32.77 24.93 31.47
N ALA A 299 -32.20 23.79 31.05
CA ALA A 299 -32.95 22.54 30.95
C ALA A 299 -33.04 21.87 32.33
N THR A 300 -34.22 21.38 32.70
CA THR A 300 -34.43 20.62 33.94
C THR A 300 -34.20 19.13 33.74
N ILE A 301 -34.33 18.63 32.52
CA ILE A 301 -34.18 17.21 32.15
C ILE A 301 -33.10 17.11 31.05
N PRO A 302 -32.13 16.20 31.19
CA PRO A 302 -31.09 16.02 30.18
C PRO A 302 -31.66 15.39 28.91
N LYS A 303 -31.14 15.79 27.75
CA LYS A 303 -31.52 15.15 26.48
C LYS A 303 -30.70 13.88 26.29
N THR A 304 -31.39 12.75 26.18
CA THR A 304 -30.78 11.42 26.06
C THR A 304 -30.64 10.99 24.60
N LYS A 305 -29.52 10.33 24.27
CA LYS A 305 -29.24 9.79 22.93
C LYS A 305 -28.45 8.49 23.03
N VAL A 306 -28.65 7.59 22.06
CA VAL A 306 -28.00 6.29 21.98
C VAL A 306 -27.14 6.20 20.72
N TYR A 307 -26.00 5.52 20.84
CA TYR A 307 -25.19 5.02 19.73
C TYR A 307 -25.45 3.53 19.59
N LEU A 308 -25.87 3.12 18.39
CA LEU A 308 -26.06 1.71 18.05
C LEU A 308 -24.75 1.15 17.48
N PRO A 309 -24.03 0.29 18.22
CA PRO A 309 -22.70 -0.22 17.83
C PRO A 309 -22.77 -1.30 16.74
N VAL A 310 -23.27 -0.94 15.56
CA VAL A 310 -23.50 -1.85 14.43
C VAL A 310 -22.26 -2.66 14.04
N ARG A 311 -21.05 -2.08 14.16
CA ARG A 311 -19.78 -2.80 13.93
C ARG A 311 -19.64 -4.08 14.76
N HIS A 312 -20.11 -4.05 16.01
CA HIS A 312 -19.96 -5.17 16.94
C HIS A 312 -21.04 -6.23 16.76
N TYR A 313 -22.26 -5.83 16.41
CA TYR A 313 -23.43 -6.71 16.52
C TYR A 313 -24.20 -6.96 15.21
N ALA A 314 -24.11 -6.07 14.22
CA ALA A 314 -24.80 -6.26 12.94
C ALA A 314 -24.08 -7.30 12.06
N GLN A 315 -24.69 -7.78 10.98
CA GLN A 315 -24.15 -8.89 10.19
C GLN A 315 -23.00 -8.47 9.26
N ASN A 316 -23.16 -7.38 8.50
CA ASN A 316 -22.18 -6.83 7.55
C ASN A 316 -22.60 -5.42 7.11
N ASP A 317 -21.71 -4.69 6.43
CA ASP A 317 -21.98 -3.32 6.01
C ASP A 317 -23.12 -3.19 4.99
N ASP A 318 -23.33 -4.20 4.14
CA ASP A 318 -24.47 -4.25 3.20
C ASP A 318 -25.80 -4.28 3.94
N GLN A 319 -25.95 -5.17 4.91
CA GLN A 319 -27.15 -5.28 5.73
C GLN A 319 -27.40 -3.99 6.52
N ILE A 320 -26.36 -3.44 7.16
CA ILE A 320 -26.47 -2.17 7.90
C ILE A 320 -26.94 -1.05 6.94
N ALA A 321 -26.30 -0.94 5.77
CA ALA A 321 -26.58 0.11 4.81
C ALA A 321 -28.00 -0.01 4.23
N ARG A 322 -28.49 -1.23 3.96
CA ARG A 322 -29.88 -1.47 3.52
C ARG A 322 -30.87 -1.08 4.61
N GLY A 323 -30.69 -1.62 5.82
CA GLY A 323 -31.59 -1.34 6.95
C GLY A 323 -31.68 0.15 7.29
N LEU A 324 -30.53 0.84 7.34
CA LEU A 324 -30.51 2.29 7.57
C LEU A 324 -31.10 3.07 6.38
N SER A 325 -30.88 2.62 5.15
CA SER A 325 -31.44 3.27 3.96
C SER A 325 -32.96 3.21 3.96
N GLU A 326 -33.55 2.04 4.23
CA GLU A 326 -35.01 1.88 4.32
C GLU A 326 -35.60 2.74 5.45
N TYR A 327 -34.98 2.73 6.63
CA TYR A 327 -35.40 3.55 7.77
C TYR A 327 -35.43 5.05 7.43
N LEU A 328 -34.41 5.53 6.70
CA LEU A 328 -34.30 6.92 6.25
C LEU A 328 -35.33 7.27 5.16
N GLU A 329 -35.52 6.38 4.18
CA GLU A 329 -36.45 6.58 3.06
C GLU A 329 -37.91 6.68 3.53
N ARG A 330 -38.33 5.84 4.49
CA ARG A 330 -39.66 5.93 5.13
C ARG A 330 -39.91 7.28 5.81
N ARG A 331 -38.84 8.02 6.14
CA ARG A 331 -38.87 9.36 6.74
C ARG A 331 -38.57 10.48 5.74
N GLY A 332 -38.60 10.17 4.43
CA GLY A 332 -38.34 11.13 3.35
C GLY A 332 -36.91 11.69 3.34
N LYS A 333 -35.95 10.99 3.96
CA LYS A 333 -34.55 11.40 4.04
C LYS A 333 -33.75 10.75 2.91
N LYS A 334 -33.01 11.55 2.14
CA LYS A 334 -32.17 11.09 1.03
C LYS A 334 -30.96 11.99 0.83
N LEU A 335 -29.95 11.48 0.14
CA LEU A 335 -28.80 12.26 -0.33
C LEU A 335 -29.08 12.77 -1.76
N THR A 336 -28.28 13.72 -2.22
CA THR A 336 -28.42 14.28 -3.59
C THR A 336 -28.18 13.22 -4.67
N THR A 337 -27.39 12.20 -4.37
CA THR A 337 -27.08 11.06 -5.23
C THR A 337 -28.08 9.91 -5.15
N GLY A 338 -29.11 10.00 -4.29
CA GLY A 338 -30.11 8.97 -4.09
C GLY A 338 -30.18 8.45 -2.66
N SER A 339 -30.39 7.14 -2.51
CA SER A 339 -30.50 6.49 -1.21
C SER A 339 -29.20 6.52 -0.40
N TYR A 340 -29.30 6.26 0.90
CA TYR A 340 -28.12 6.11 1.76
C TYR A 340 -27.25 4.96 1.26
N TYR A 341 -27.86 3.82 0.93
CA TYR A 341 -27.17 2.64 0.41
C TYR A 341 -26.33 2.95 -0.83
N ASN A 342 -26.93 3.59 -1.84
CA ASN A 342 -26.25 3.93 -3.09
C ASN A 342 -25.05 4.86 -2.85
N SER A 343 -25.18 5.75 -1.88
CA SER A 343 -24.16 6.74 -1.57
C SER A 343 -22.99 6.12 -0.81
N VAL A 344 -23.25 5.22 0.14
CA VAL A 344 -22.21 4.44 0.82
C VAL A 344 -21.48 3.54 -0.18
N GLN A 345 -22.20 2.88 -1.09
CA GLN A 345 -21.60 2.07 -2.15
C GLN A 345 -20.69 2.90 -3.06
N LYS A 346 -21.11 4.12 -3.43
CA LYS A 346 -20.27 5.05 -4.21
C LYS A 346 -19.03 5.53 -3.45
N LEU A 347 -19.09 5.64 -2.13
CA LEU A 347 -17.91 5.98 -1.33
C LEU A 347 -16.91 4.81 -1.21
N TRP A 348 -17.33 3.58 -1.48
CA TRP A 348 -16.56 2.35 -1.25
C TRP A 348 -16.34 1.53 -2.53
N CYS A 349 -15.50 2.04 -3.45
CA CYS A 349 -15.32 1.42 -4.78
C CYS A 349 -14.38 0.20 -4.82
N VAL A 350 -13.79 -0.22 -3.68
CA VAL A 350 -12.67 -1.19 -3.65
C VAL A 350 -13.08 -2.59 -3.16
N LEU A 351 -14.18 -2.71 -2.41
CA LEU A 351 -14.72 -3.99 -1.90
C LEU A 351 -16.27 -3.98 -1.90
N PRO A 352 -16.94 -5.13 -2.16
CA PRO A 352 -18.39 -5.24 -2.02
C PRO A 352 -18.83 -5.03 -0.56
N LEU A 353 -19.92 -4.28 -0.34
CA LEU A 353 -20.49 -4.05 1.00
C LEU A 353 -20.89 -5.35 1.73
N SER A 354 -21.10 -6.44 0.99
CA SER A 354 -21.51 -7.74 1.53
C SER A 354 -20.45 -8.42 2.41
N VAL A 355 -19.21 -7.90 2.40
CA VAL A 355 -18.12 -8.39 3.24
C VAL A 355 -18.19 -7.67 4.59
N LYS A 356 -18.58 -8.39 5.67
CA LYS A 356 -18.47 -7.86 7.04
C LYS A 356 -17.01 -7.55 7.34
N LEU A 357 -16.67 -6.29 7.61
CA LEU A 357 -15.37 -5.95 8.15
C LEU A 357 -15.30 -6.40 9.62
N PRO A 358 -14.37 -7.30 10.00
CA PRO A 358 -14.13 -7.60 11.41
C PRO A 358 -13.66 -6.36 12.17
N VAL A 359 -13.77 -6.38 13.51
CA VAL A 359 -13.30 -5.34 14.46
C VAL A 359 -11.81 -4.98 14.27
N SER A 360 -11.06 -5.77 13.50
CA SER A 360 -9.79 -5.41 12.92
C SER A 360 -9.92 -5.31 11.41
N TYR A 361 -9.58 -4.15 10.85
CA TYR A 361 -9.08 -4.07 9.49
C TYR A 361 -7.69 -4.75 9.44
N GLN A 362 -7.64 -6.07 9.65
CA GLN A 362 -6.60 -6.90 9.05
C GLN A 362 -6.90 -6.97 7.55
N LEU A 363 -6.61 -5.86 6.85
CA LEU A 363 -6.54 -5.83 5.38
C LEU A 363 -5.35 -6.67 4.95
N TYR A 364 -5.62 -7.95 4.78
CA TYR A 364 -4.68 -8.93 4.31
C TYR A 364 -3.58 -9.18 5.35
N ASN A 365 -3.43 -10.46 5.67
CA ASN A 365 -2.10 -11.02 5.72
C ASN A 365 -1.34 -10.35 4.56
N SER A 366 -0.44 -9.44 4.91
CA SER A 366 0.49 -8.81 3.99
C SER A 366 1.84 -9.08 4.63
N PRO A 367 2.88 -9.29 3.83
CA PRO A 367 4.16 -9.67 4.37
C PRO A 367 4.62 -8.71 5.46
N GLN A 368 5.20 -9.25 6.54
CA GLN A 368 5.65 -8.45 7.68
C GLN A 368 6.43 -7.22 7.20
N TRP A 369 5.92 -6.04 7.57
CA TRP A 369 6.40 -4.77 7.05
C TRP A 369 7.77 -4.41 7.66
N LYS A 370 8.81 -4.40 6.83
CA LYS A 370 10.01 -3.59 7.03
C LYS A 370 10.31 -2.80 5.74
N SER A 371 10.83 -1.58 5.89
CA SER A 371 11.18 -0.71 4.75
C SER A 371 12.45 -1.21 4.09
N VAL A 372 12.34 -2.29 3.31
CA VAL A 372 13.44 -2.79 2.50
C VAL A 372 13.56 -1.90 1.25
N ASP A 373 14.71 -1.26 1.12
CA ASP A 373 15.01 -0.46 -0.06
C ASP A 373 15.21 -1.40 -1.26
N GLY A 374 14.28 -1.33 -2.21
CA GLY A 374 14.30 -2.08 -3.46
C GLY A 374 14.86 -1.28 -4.62
N GLN A 375 15.56 -0.18 -4.33
CA GLN A 375 16.19 0.64 -5.36
C GLN A 375 17.16 -0.18 -6.20
N CYS A 376 17.38 0.30 -7.43
CA CYS A 376 18.10 -0.42 -8.48
C CYS A 376 19.44 -1.01 -8.01
N LEU A 377 20.17 -0.35 -7.11
CA LEU A 377 21.40 -0.87 -6.54
C LEU A 377 21.20 -2.20 -5.81
N ASP A 378 20.25 -2.26 -4.88
CA ASP A 378 20.02 -3.44 -4.04
C ASP A 378 19.34 -4.57 -4.84
N LYS A 379 18.47 -4.21 -5.80
CA LYS A 379 17.78 -5.18 -6.65
C LYS A 379 18.67 -5.77 -7.76
N PHE A 380 19.45 -4.94 -8.45
CA PHE A 380 20.18 -5.37 -9.65
C PHE A 380 21.67 -5.63 -9.39
N LEU A 381 22.38 -4.75 -8.66
CA LEU A 381 23.82 -4.91 -8.42
C LEU A 381 24.11 -5.82 -7.21
N ARG A 382 23.36 -5.67 -6.12
CA ARG A 382 23.48 -6.50 -4.90
C ARG A 382 22.40 -7.59 -4.82
N GLY A 383 21.77 -7.92 -5.95
CA GLY A 383 20.58 -8.77 -5.99
C GLY A 383 20.74 -10.10 -5.26
N ARG A 384 21.91 -10.76 -5.34
CA ARG A 384 22.18 -12.03 -4.65
C ARG A 384 22.16 -11.87 -3.13
N GLU A 385 22.91 -10.91 -2.61
CA GLU A 385 22.93 -10.58 -1.17
C GLU A 385 21.53 -10.17 -0.70
N SER A 386 20.83 -9.36 -1.49
CA SER A 386 19.46 -8.92 -1.20
C SER A 386 18.46 -10.08 -1.19
N SER A 387 18.50 -11.00 -2.16
CA SER A 387 17.67 -12.21 -2.18
C SER A 387 17.89 -13.03 -0.90
N GLU A 388 19.16 -13.29 -0.55
CA GLU A 388 19.50 -14.03 0.67
C GLU A 388 18.99 -13.33 1.93
N ASN A 389 19.25 -12.02 2.05
CA ASN A 389 18.90 -11.22 3.22
C ASN A 389 17.40 -10.96 3.36
N TRP A 390 16.66 -10.83 2.27
CA TRP A 390 15.25 -10.44 2.30
C TRP A 390 14.31 -11.64 2.40
N ARG A 391 14.76 -12.86 2.08
CA ARG A 391 13.99 -14.10 2.34
C ARG A 391 13.57 -14.28 3.79
N LYS A 392 14.30 -13.69 4.75
CA LYS A 392 13.91 -13.68 6.18
C LYS A 392 12.56 -13.01 6.45
N TYR A 393 12.01 -12.25 5.49
CA TYR A 393 10.71 -11.59 5.60
C TYR A 393 9.53 -12.46 5.14
N GLY A 394 9.79 -13.71 4.73
CA GLY A 394 8.78 -14.68 4.35
C GLY A 394 8.78 -15.02 2.85
N ALA A 395 7.91 -15.95 2.47
CA ALA A 395 7.81 -16.49 1.10
C ALA A 395 7.29 -15.48 0.07
N VAL A 396 6.43 -14.57 0.52
CA VAL A 396 6.02 -13.39 -0.24
C VAL A 396 6.38 -12.21 0.64
N TYR A 397 7.09 -11.23 0.10
CA TYR A 397 7.47 -10.00 0.80
C TYR A 397 7.31 -8.77 -0.07
N ARG A 398 7.63 -7.58 0.46
CA ARG A 398 7.52 -6.34 -0.30
C ARG A 398 8.75 -5.47 -0.16
N ILE A 399 9.17 -4.87 -1.27
CA ILE A 399 10.27 -3.90 -1.37
C ILE A 399 9.75 -2.57 -1.94
N TRP A 400 10.56 -1.52 -1.85
CA TRP A 400 10.24 -0.20 -2.39
C TRP A 400 11.19 0.22 -3.51
N SER A 401 10.67 0.38 -4.73
CA SER A 401 11.39 1.00 -5.84
C SER A 401 11.13 2.51 -5.84
N GLY A 402 11.90 3.25 -5.04
CA GLY A 402 11.59 4.65 -4.74
C GLY A 402 10.27 4.75 -3.96
N PHE A 403 9.24 5.35 -4.55
CA PHE A 403 7.90 5.46 -3.95
C PHE A 403 6.92 4.38 -4.43
N ILE A 404 7.37 3.43 -5.26
CA ILE A 404 6.52 2.41 -5.84
C ILE A 404 6.72 1.09 -5.07
N PRO A 405 5.67 0.55 -4.43
CA PRO A 405 5.75 -0.75 -3.77
C PRO A 405 5.79 -1.89 -4.80
N GLU A 406 6.70 -2.84 -4.60
CA GLU A 406 6.80 -4.07 -5.40
C GLU A 406 6.68 -5.30 -4.49
N ILE A 407 5.70 -6.17 -4.78
CA ILE A 407 5.56 -7.48 -4.12
C ILE A 407 6.58 -8.44 -4.72
N VAL A 408 7.32 -9.15 -3.88
CA VAL A 408 8.33 -10.13 -4.28
C VAL A 408 7.82 -11.53 -4.00
N LEU A 409 7.80 -12.37 -5.04
CA LEU A 409 7.47 -13.79 -4.94
C LEU A 409 8.75 -14.62 -4.91
N THR A 410 8.84 -15.56 -3.97
CA THR A 410 10.01 -16.46 -3.86
C THR A 410 9.67 -17.93 -4.12
N LYS A 411 8.38 -18.27 -4.20
CA LYS A 411 7.91 -19.65 -4.31
C LYS A 411 7.34 -19.95 -5.70
N PRO A 412 7.65 -21.13 -6.27
CA PRO A 412 7.14 -21.54 -7.58
C PRO A 412 5.60 -21.58 -7.68
N GLU A 413 4.91 -22.02 -6.62
CA GLU A 413 3.44 -22.07 -6.58
C GLU A 413 2.79 -20.69 -6.69
N ASP A 414 3.39 -19.67 -6.07
CA ASP A 414 2.90 -18.29 -6.13
C ASP A 414 3.18 -17.67 -7.49
N VAL A 415 4.36 -17.94 -8.07
CA VAL A 415 4.69 -17.51 -9.43
C VAL A 415 3.71 -18.11 -10.44
N LYS A 416 3.42 -19.41 -10.33
CA LYS A 416 2.43 -20.08 -11.17
C LYS A 416 1.05 -19.44 -11.03
N THR A 417 0.64 -19.15 -9.80
CA THR A 417 -0.65 -18.52 -9.50
C THR A 417 -0.73 -17.11 -10.08
N PHE A 418 0.33 -16.32 -9.95
CA PHE A 418 0.41 -14.96 -10.49
C PHE A 418 0.29 -14.95 -12.02
N TYR A 419 0.99 -15.84 -12.73
CA TYR A 419 1.02 -15.88 -14.20
C TYR A 419 -0.14 -16.65 -14.86
N THR A 420 -1.16 -17.06 -14.10
CA THR A 420 -2.38 -17.72 -14.62
C THR A 420 -3.09 -16.92 -15.72
N ASP A 421 -3.00 -15.60 -15.68
CA ASP A 421 -3.57 -14.66 -16.65
C ASP A 421 -2.50 -13.76 -17.30
N SER A 422 -1.26 -14.25 -17.42
CA SER A 422 -0.11 -13.53 -17.99
C SER A 422 -0.39 -12.81 -19.31
N SER A 423 -1.30 -13.33 -20.13
CA SER A 423 -1.72 -12.71 -21.40
C SER A 423 -2.31 -11.29 -21.27
N VAL A 424 -2.80 -10.91 -20.09
CA VAL A 424 -3.38 -9.59 -19.80
C VAL A 424 -2.53 -8.78 -18.81
N HIS A 425 -1.36 -9.27 -18.44
CA HIS A 425 -0.45 -8.53 -17.56
C HIS A 425 0.06 -7.26 -18.26
N SER A 426 0.42 -6.27 -17.44
CA SER A 426 1.06 -5.05 -17.89
C SER A 426 2.39 -4.86 -17.18
N LYS A 427 3.43 -4.53 -17.94
CA LYS A 427 4.73 -4.12 -17.41
C LYS A 427 4.59 -2.78 -16.70
N SER A 428 5.23 -2.62 -15.56
CA SER A 428 5.21 -1.34 -14.85
C SER A 428 5.87 -0.24 -15.69
N PRO A 429 5.37 1.01 -15.64
CA PRO A 429 5.92 2.12 -16.42
C PRO A 429 7.43 2.26 -16.21
N SER A 430 8.18 2.13 -17.31
CA SER A 430 9.64 2.19 -17.32
C SER A 430 10.29 1.26 -16.29
N SER A 431 9.71 0.07 -16.07
CA SER A 431 10.17 -0.94 -15.11
C SER A 431 10.38 -0.41 -13.68
N ASN A 432 9.66 0.64 -13.29
CA ASN A 432 9.90 1.40 -12.06
C ASN A 432 11.36 1.91 -11.92
N GLY A 433 12.11 2.05 -13.01
CA GLY A 433 13.51 2.52 -13.02
C GLY A 433 13.66 4.03 -12.81
N GLY A 434 12.55 4.78 -12.86
CA GLY A 434 12.53 6.23 -12.69
C GLY A 434 12.88 6.99 -13.96
N TRP A 435 13.07 8.31 -13.81
CA TRP A 435 13.16 9.24 -14.94
C TRP A 435 14.36 8.98 -15.85
N LEU A 436 15.60 8.91 -15.35
CA LEU A 436 16.77 8.70 -16.20
C LEU A 436 16.73 7.34 -16.92
N PHE A 437 16.24 6.29 -16.27
CA PHE A 437 16.03 4.98 -16.92
C PHE A 437 15.09 5.10 -18.13
N HIS A 438 13.97 5.80 -17.95
CA HIS A 438 13.03 6.05 -19.04
C HIS A 438 13.65 6.92 -20.14
N GLN A 439 14.48 7.90 -19.81
CA GLN A 439 15.15 8.71 -20.83
C GLN A 439 16.15 7.89 -21.66
N LEU A 440 16.86 6.93 -21.04
CA LEU A 440 17.87 6.13 -21.72
C LEU A 440 17.27 5.06 -22.65
N LEU A 441 16.17 4.43 -22.23
CA LEU A 441 15.51 3.35 -23.00
C LEU A 441 14.28 3.81 -23.78
N GLY A 442 13.71 4.96 -23.42
CA GLY A 442 12.51 5.50 -24.05
C GLY A 442 11.30 4.57 -23.93
N ASP A 443 10.57 4.46 -25.03
CA ASP A 443 9.41 3.58 -25.21
C ASP A 443 9.80 2.33 -26.02
N CYS A 444 10.99 1.78 -25.77
CA CYS A 444 11.45 0.55 -26.41
C CYS A 444 10.46 -0.62 -26.19
N MET A 445 10.54 -1.65 -27.05
CA MET A 445 9.64 -2.81 -27.03
C MET A 445 9.58 -3.49 -25.65
N GLY A 446 10.70 -3.53 -24.93
CA GLY A 446 10.81 -4.05 -23.57
C GLY A 446 9.94 -3.36 -22.55
N LEU A 447 9.57 -2.08 -22.72
CA LEU A 447 8.91 -1.26 -21.69
C LEU A 447 7.46 -0.88 -22.00
N ILE A 448 7.02 -1.08 -23.25
CA ILE A 448 5.66 -0.76 -23.69
C ILE A 448 4.71 -1.95 -23.54
N ASN A 449 3.40 -1.64 -23.51
CA ASN A 449 2.31 -2.59 -23.29
C ASN A 449 1.26 -2.57 -24.42
N GLY A 450 0.39 -3.58 -24.43
CA GLY A 450 -0.87 -3.59 -25.19
C GLY A 450 -0.69 -3.44 -26.71
N LYS A 451 -1.52 -2.58 -27.33
CA LYS A 451 -1.55 -2.38 -28.79
C LYS A 451 -0.21 -1.86 -29.33
N ARG A 452 0.44 -0.94 -28.61
CA ARG A 452 1.76 -0.39 -29.00
C ARG A 452 2.80 -1.50 -29.07
N TRP A 453 2.86 -2.35 -28.03
CA TRP A 453 3.76 -3.50 -28.01
C TRP A 453 3.51 -4.45 -29.18
N LYS A 454 2.25 -4.83 -29.45
CA LYS A 454 1.91 -5.72 -30.57
C LYS A 454 2.36 -5.14 -31.91
N GLN A 455 2.14 -3.85 -32.14
CA GLN A 455 2.52 -3.17 -33.37
C GLN A 455 4.04 -3.12 -33.57
N THR A 456 4.80 -2.76 -32.52
CA THR A 456 6.26 -2.76 -32.59
C THR A 456 6.80 -4.17 -32.78
N ARG A 457 6.30 -5.15 -32.01
CA ARG A 457 6.78 -6.54 -32.06
C ARG A 457 6.65 -7.18 -33.44
N VAL A 458 5.53 -6.97 -34.12
CA VAL A 458 5.30 -7.51 -35.48
C VAL A 458 6.37 -7.06 -36.48
N GLN A 459 6.98 -5.89 -36.28
CA GLN A 459 8.06 -5.41 -37.15
C GLN A 459 9.39 -6.14 -36.91
N PHE A 460 9.62 -6.66 -35.70
CA PHE A 460 10.86 -7.36 -35.33
C PHE A 460 10.73 -8.88 -35.47
N ASP A 461 9.56 -9.47 -35.20
CA ASP A 461 9.34 -10.93 -35.16
C ASP A 461 9.94 -11.70 -36.37
N PRO A 462 9.80 -11.26 -37.64
CA PRO A 462 10.36 -11.97 -38.80
C PRO A 462 11.88 -12.19 -38.70
N TYR A 463 12.59 -11.25 -38.09
CA TYR A 463 14.06 -11.26 -37.99
C TYR A 463 14.56 -12.04 -36.78
N PHE A 464 13.72 -12.50 -35.86
CA PHE A 464 14.15 -13.24 -34.67
C PHE A 464 13.48 -14.62 -34.56
N THR A 465 12.97 -15.14 -35.68
CA THR A 465 12.51 -16.53 -35.76
C THR A 465 13.70 -17.50 -35.71
N HIS A 466 13.45 -18.76 -35.28
CA HIS A 466 14.48 -19.80 -35.32
C HIS A 466 15.13 -19.92 -36.71
N ARG A 467 14.31 -19.90 -37.77
CA ARG A 467 14.80 -19.94 -39.16
C ARG A 467 15.69 -18.74 -39.48
N ALA A 468 15.30 -17.52 -39.09
CA ALA A 468 16.09 -16.31 -39.34
C ALA A 468 17.47 -16.40 -38.67
N VAL A 469 17.52 -16.82 -37.40
CA VAL A 469 18.78 -16.98 -36.65
C VAL A 469 19.63 -18.11 -37.24
N SER A 470 19.03 -19.25 -37.59
CA SER A 470 19.74 -20.36 -38.25
C SER A 470 20.39 -19.96 -39.57
N MET A 471 19.75 -19.09 -40.36
CA MET A 471 20.32 -18.62 -41.65
C MET A 471 21.61 -17.81 -41.48
N VAL A 472 21.81 -17.16 -40.32
CA VAL A 472 23.02 -16.36 -40.05
C VAL A 472 24.10 -17.15 -39.30
N SER A 473 23.82 -18.40 -38.94
CA SER A 473 24.74 -19.23 -38.15
C SER A 473 26.10 -19.52 -38.82
N PRO A 474 26.23 -19.69 -40.15
CA PRO A 474 27.56 -19.83 -40.78
C PRO A 474 28.45 -18.60 -40.61
N GLN A 475 27.86 -17.39 -40.63
CA GLN A 475 28.59 -16.15 -40.40
C GLN A 475 29.04 -16.04 -38.94
N LEU A 476 28.19 -16.50 -38.01
CA LEU A 476 28.52 -16.60 -36.59
C LEU A 476 29.71 -17.56 -36.36
N GLU A 477 29.69 -18.74 -36.98
CA GLU A 477 30.78 -19.72 -36.89
C GLU A 477 32.11 -19.12 -37.36
N LEU A 478 32.11 -18.46 -38.53
CA LEU A 478 33.28 -17.75 -39.04
C LEU A 478 33.78 -16.67 -38.04
N ALA A 479 32.86 -15.91 -37.45
CA ALA A 479 33.19 -14.89 -36.47
C ALA A 479 33.81 -15.50 -35.20
N VAL A 480 33.28 -16.63 -34.71
CA VAL A 480 33.84 -17.39 -33.58
C VAL A 480 35.24 -17.88 -33.90
N THR A 481 35.45 -18.51 -35.06
CA THR A 481 36.78 -19.01 -35.47
C THR A 481 37.80 -17.88 -35.54
N LYS A 482 37.44 -16.74 -36.14
CA LYS A 482 38.31 -15.57 -36.22
C LYS A 482 38.66 -15.01 -34.83
N TYR A 483 37.67 -14.97 -33.93
CA TYR A 483 37.89 -14.54 -32.55
C TYR A 483 38.85 -15.47 -31.80
N LEU A 484 38.67 -16.80 -31.92
CA LEU A 484 39.57 -17.78 -31.31
C LEU A 484 41.01 -17.68 -31.87
N GLN A 485 41.17 -17.54 -33.19
CA GLN A 485 42.48 -17.34 -33.81
C GLN A 485 43.20 -16.08 -33.29
N GLN A 486 42.47 -14.99 -33.04
CA GLN A 486 43.04 -13.78 -32.45
C GLN A 486 43.48 -13.98 -31.00
N LEU A 487 42.84 -14.89 -30.26
CA LEU A 487 43.26 -15.27 -28.92
C LEU A 487 44.50 -16.17 -28.94
N GLU A 488 44.57 -17.11 -29.90
CA GLU A 488 45.69 -18.04 -30.10
C GLU A 488 46.94 -17.39 -30.69
N ALA A 489 46.81 -16.31 -31.46
CA ALA A 489 47.93 -15.56 -32.04
C ALA A 489 48.87 -14.90 -31.00
N LYS A 490 48.55 -15.03 -29.70
CA LYS A 490 49.44 -14.73 -28.59
C LYS A 490 50.17 -16.01 -28.23
N ASP A 491 51.40 -16.16 -28.73
CA ASP A 491 52.29 -17.33 -28.64
C ASP A 491 52.55 -17.77 -27.18
N ALA A 492 51.55 -18.39 -26.54
CA ALA A 492 51.52 -18.71 -25.12
C ALA A 492 50.91 -20.10 -24.89
N GLU A 493 51.53 -20.86 -23.98
CA GLU A 493 51.07 -22.22 -23.57
C GLU A 493 49.67 -22.19 -22.93
N TYR A 494 49.27 -21.04 -22.38
CA TYR A 494 47.95 -20.80 -21.78
C TYR A 494 47.42 -19.42 -22.21
N ILE A 495 46.11 -19.34 -22.48
CA ILE A 495 45.42 -18.08 -22.77
C ILE A 495 44.72 -17.59 -21.51
N GLU A 496 45.15 -16.45 -20.97
CA GLU A 496 44.44 -15.78 -19.88
C GLU A 496 43.25 -14.98 -20.44
N LEU A 497 42.05 -15.42 -20.12
CA LEU A 497 40.80 -14.80 -20.58
C LEU A 497 40.04 -14.22 -19.39
N HIS A 498 40.00 -12.89 -19.30
CA HIS A 498 39.09 -12.25 -18.36
C HIS A 498 37.65 -12.33 -18.90
N ALA A 499 36.72 -12.88 -18.12
CA ALA A 499 35.35 -13.13 -18.59
C ALA A 499 34.65 -11.86 -19.11
N THR A 500 34.94 -10.68 -18.56
CA THR A 500 34.37 -9.40 -19.05
C THR A 500 34.92 -8.99 -20.42
N ASN A 501 36.10 -9.45 -20.81
CA ASN A 501 36.70 -9.13 -22.12
C ASN A 501 36.05 -9.94 -23.25
N THR A 502 35.31 -10.99 -22.91
CA THR A 502 34.52 -11.75 -23.89
C THR A 502 33.31 -10.97 -24.40
N ALA A 503 32.86 -9.94 -23.69
CA ALA A 503 31.63 -9.19 -23.99
C ALA A 503 31.61 -8.47 -25.33
N ARG A 504 32.79 -8.07 -25.82
CA ARG A 504 32.90 -7.37 -27.10
C ARG A 504 32.51 -8.25 -28.28
N PHE A 505 32.79 -9.55 -28.21
CA PHE A 505 32.47 -10.49 -29.28
C PHE A 505 30.95 -10.68 -29.53
N PRO A 506 30.12 -11.08 -28.54
CA PRO A 506 28.68 -11.20 -28.73
C PRO A 506 28.05 -9.82 -28.98
N PHE A 507 28.61 -8.74 -28.44
CA PHE A 507 28.20 -7.38 -28.75
C PHE A 507 28.27 -7.08 -30.25
N MET A 508 29.45 -7.27 -30.85
CA MET A 508 29.66 -6.98 -32.27
C MET A 508 28.88 -7.91 -33.20
N THR A 509 28.82 -9.19 -32.85
CA THR A 509 28.05 -10.18 -33.60
C THR A 509 26.57 -9.81 -33.66
N THR A 510 25.99 -9.38 -32.53
CA THR A 510 24.58 -8.94 -32.49
C THR A 510 24.38 -7.63 -33.26
N ALA A 511 25.34 -6.71 -33.17
CA ALA A 511 25.30 -5.47 -33.94
C ALA A 511 25.32 -5.72 -35.45
N GLU A 512 26.21 -6.60 -35.93
CA GLU A 512 26.28 -6.97 -37.35
C GLU A 512 25.04 -7.76 -37.80
N TYR A 513 24.38 -8.49 -36.90
CA TYR A 513 23.08 -9.10 -37.19
C TYR A 513 21.99 -8.04 -37.45
N ILE A 514 21.94 -7.00 -36.62
CA ILE A 514 20.92 -5.94 -36.70
C ILE A 514 21.18 -5.01 -37.88
N PHE A 515 22.43 -4.58 -38.02
CA PHE A 515 22.80 -3.54 -38.97
C PHE A 515 23.25 -4.12 -40.32
N GLY A 516 23.80 -5.33 -40.34
CA GLY A 516 24.61 -5.86 -41.45
C GLY A 516 26.11 -5.63 -41.20
N PRO A 517 26.97 -6.04 -42.15
CA PRO A 517 28.43 -6.00 -41.98
C PRO A 517 28.96 -4.59 -41.65
N LEU A 518 29.68 -4.45 -40.53
CA LEU A 518 30.21 -3.16 -40.06
C LEU A 518 31.69 -3.01 -40.40
N THR A 519 32.10 -1.81 -40.80
CA THR A 519 33.52 -1.46 -40.92
C THR A 519 34.17 -1.35 -39.54
N GLU A 520 35.50 -1.45 -39.46
CA GLU A 520 36.21 -1.35 -38.17
C GLU A 520 36.00 0.02 -37.49
N ILE A 521 35.87 1.10 -38.27
CA ILE A 521 35.56 2.44 -37.73
C ILE A 521 34.16 2.45 -37.09
N GLU A 522 33.16 1.90 -37.77
CA GLU A 522 31.79 1.81 -37.25
C GLU A 522 31.71 0.93 -36.01
N LYS A 523 32.50 -0.15 -35.96
CA LYS A 523 32.60 -1.02 -34.77
C LYS A 523 33.18 -0.27 -33.58
N GLU A 524 34.27 0.47 -33.75
CA GLU A 524 34.88 1.24 -32.66
C GLU A 524 33.95 2.36 -32.17
N GLU A 525 33.27 3.06 -33.07
CA GLU A 525 32.29 4.08 -32.71
C GLU A 525 31.09 3.50 -31.95
N LEU A 526 30.54 2.38 -32.43
CA LEU A 526 29.44 1.69 -31.78
C LEU A 526 29.84 1.14 -30.40
N TRP A 527 31.07 0.62 -30.27
CA TRP A 527 31.63 0.20 -28.99
C TRP A 527 31.70 1.37 -28.01
N SER A 528 32.23 2.51 -28.47
CA SER A 528 32.30 3.75 -27.68
C SER A 528 30.92 4.24 -27.23
N LEU A 529 29.91 4.17 -28.10
CA LEU A 529 28.51 4.46 -27.76
C LEU A 529 27.99 3.52 -26.66
N GLY A 530 28.27 2.22 -26.78
CA GLY A 530 27.90 1.23 -25.77
C GLY A 530 28.53 1.49 -24.41
N GLN A 531 29.83 1.81 -24.36
CA GLN A 531 30.53 2.16 -23.12
C GLN A 531 29.94 3.42 -22.45
N ARG A 532 29.58 4.44 -23.25
CA ARG A 532 28.91 5.64 -22.74
C ARG A 532 27.49 5.34 -22.21
N SER A 533 26.74 4.50 -22.91
CA SER A 533 25.42 4.03 -22.45
C SER A 533 25.52 3.28 -21.12
N LEU A 534 26.51 2.38 -20.98
CA LEU A 534 26.77 1.64 -19.75
C LEU A 534 27.12 2.56 -18.58
N ALA A 535 27.96 3.59 -18.82
CA ALA A 535 28.28 4.59 -17.81
C ALA A 535 27.04 5.40 -17.37
N LEU A 536 26.13 5.72 -18.30
CA LEU A 536 24.84 6.35 -17.98
C LEU A 536 23.92 5.40 -17.20
N MET A 537 23.91 4.11 -17.55
CA MET A 537 23.16 3.08 -16.82
C MET A 537 23.67 2.92 -15.38
N GLY A 538 24.98 3.05 -15.14
CA GLY A 538 25.53 3.08 -13.78
C GLY A 538 24.89 4.17 -12.90
N ASN A 539 24.62 5.35 -13.47
CA ASN A 539 23.90 6.42 -12.77
C ASN A 539 22.44 6.08 -12.48
N VAL A 540 21.79 5.34 -13.37
CA VAL A 540 20.44 4.81 -13.12
C VAL A 540 20.46 3.83 -11.95
N LEU A 541 21.43 2.92 -11.93
CA LEU A 541 21.56 1.90 -10.89
C LEU A 541 21.85 2.50 -9.51
N LEU A 542 22.53 3.66 -9.44
CA LEU A 542 22.71 4.41 -8.19
C LEU A 542 21.40 4.93 -7.59
N GLY A 543 20.31 5.05 -8.35
CA GLY A 543 19.00 5.44 -7.83
C GLY A 543 18.91 6.90 -7.36
N GLY A 544 18.25 7.16 -6.23
CA GLY A 544 18.18 8.50 -5.63
C GLY A 544 17.67 9.61 -6.56
N LEU A 545 18.44 10.70 -6.68
CA LEU A 545 18.07 11.88 -7.49
C LEU A 545 17.85 11.54 -8.97
N TYR A 546 18.60 10.57 -9.54
CA TYR A 546 18.53 10.17 -10.95
C TYR A 546 17.14 9.64 -11.35
N ARG A 547 16.32 9.24 -10.37
CA ARG A 547 14.94 8.79 -10.58
C ARG A 547 13.96 9.93 -10.85
N PHE A 548 14.32 11.18 -10.57
CA PHE A 548 13.42 12.34 -10.66
C PHE A 548 13.84 13.33 -11.74
N LYS A 549 12.87 13.96 -12.41
CA LYS A 549 13.12 14.97 -13.46
C LYS A 549 13.94 16.18 -12.97
N LEU A 550 13.86 16.51 -11.67
CA LEU A 550 14.62 17.60 -11.05
C LEU A 550 16.14 17.44 -11.21
N TYR A 551 16.60 16.21 -11.37
CA TYR A 551 18.00 15.85 -11.60
C TYR A 551 18.67 16.63 -12.73
N ARG A 552 17.93 16.95 -13.81
CA ARG A 552 18.46 17.69 -14.97
C ARG A 552 19.11 19.02 -14.56
N TRP A 553 18.66 19.61 -13.46
CA TRP A 553 19.18 20.85 -12.90
C TRP A 553 20.25 20.61 -11.83
N LEU A 554 20.15 19.54 -11.05
CA LEU A 554 21.05 19.23 -9.93
C LEU A 554 22.39 18.60 -10.36
N ARG A 555 22.46 17.97 -11.55
CA ARG A 555 23.66 17.34 -12.12
C ARG A 555 23.77 17.61 -13.63
N PRO A 556 24.08 18.86 -14.01
CA PRO A 556 24.05 19.29 -15.42
C PRO A 556 25.13 18.63 -16.29
N ARG A 557 26.21 18.06 -15.71
CA ARG A 557 27.26 17.37 -16.47
C ARG A 557 26.75 16.06 -17.06
N THR A 558 26.18 15.19 -16.24
CA THR A 558 25.67 13.89 -16.67
C THR A 558 24.41 14.03 -17.53
N TYR A 559 23.55 15.02 -17.29
CA TYR A 559 22.45 15.32 -18.22
C TYR A 559 22.97 15.74 -19.61
N ARG A 560 24.05 16.53 -19.68
CA ARG A 560 24.71 16.85 -20.96
C ARG A 560 25.30 15.60 -21.63
N GLN A 561 25.94 14.72 -20.86
CA GLN A 561 26.43 13.43 -21.38
C GLN A 561 25.30 12.58 -21.95
N PHE A 562 24.14 12.52 -21.28
CA PHE A 562 22.94 11.85 -21.78
C PHE A 562 22.46 12.46 -23.11
N LYS A 563 22.31 13.80 -23.18
CA LYS A 563 21.88 14.47 -24.42
C LYS A 563 22.86 14.27 -25.57
N GLN A 564 24.16 14.24 -25.26
CA GLN A 564 25.19 13.95 -26.25
C GLN A 564 25.09 12.49 -26.73
N PHE A 565 24.94 11.53 -25.82
CA PHE A 565 24.72 10.13 -26.18
C PHE A 565 23.48 9.95 -27.07
N GLU A 566 22.34 10.55 -26.71
CA GLU A 566 21.11 10.48 -27.49
C GLU A 566 21.29 11.04 -28.91
N SER A 567 21.98 12.18 -29.03
CA SER A 567 22.30 12.81 -30.31
C SER A 567 23.23 11.92 -31.16
N ASP A 568 24.31 11.43 -30.57
CA ASP A 568 25.31 10.61 -31.27
C ASP A 568 24.72 9.26 -31.68
N TRP A 569 23.90 8.65 -30.83
CA TRP A 569 23.19 7.39 -31.13
C TRP A 569 22.23 7.56 -32.30
N THR A 570 21.45 8.64 -32.30
CA THR A 570 20.54 8.96 -33.40
C THR A 570 21.32 9.17 -34.69
N THR A 571 22.38 9.98 -34.64
CA THR A 571 23.25 10.28 -35.79
C THR A 571 23.90 9.02 -36.36
N PHE A 572 24.41 8.13 -35.50
CA PHE A 572 24.98 6.85 -35.91
C PHE A 572 23.96 6.00 -36.68
N ASN A 573 22.74 5.85 -36.14
CA ASN A 573 21.70 5.07 -36.79
C ASN A 573 21.30 5.68 -38.13
N GLU A 574 21.05 6.98 -38.18
CA GLU A 574 20.69 7.69 -39.41
C GLU A 574 21.76 7.51 -40.50
N ARG A 575 23.04 7.62 -40.14
CA ARG A 575 24.16 7.42 -41.06
C ARG A 575 24.22 5.99 -41.59
N ILE A 576 24.05 4.99 -40.73
CA ILE A 576 24.06 3.57 -41.10
C ILE A 576 22.86 3.21 -42.01
N ILE A 577 21.68 3.74 -41.71
CA ILE A 577 20.46 3.52 -42.52
C ILE A 577 20.65 4.12 -43.92
N ASN A 578 21.18 5.34 -43.98
CA ASN A 578 21.45 6.04 -45.23
C ASN A 578 22.51 5.33 -46.06
N SER A 579 23.59 4.83 -45.45
CA SER A 579 24.67 4.12 -46.17
C SER A 579 24.20 2.78 -46.75
N ARG A 580 23.23 2.12 -46.10
CA ARG A 580 22.67 0.84 -46.57
C ARG A 580 21.36 0.96 -47.36
N SER A 581 20.99 2.18 -47.79
CA SER A 581 19.83 2.46 -48.65
C SER A 581 18.49 1.93 -48.11
N PHE A 582 18.31 1.89 -46.79
CA PHE A 582 17.02 1.56 -46.18
C PHE A 582 16.05 2.76 -46.27
N CYS A 583 14.75 2.51 -46.48
CA CYS A 583 13.73 3.56 -46.57
C CYS A 583 13.67 4.42 -45.30
N TYR A 584 13.62 5.74 -45.47
CA TYR A 584 13.74 6.76 -44.42
C TYR A 584 12.39 7.45 -44.13
N PRO A 585 12.10 7.95 -42.90
CA PRO A 585 12.83 7.79 -41.62
C PRO A 585 12.32 6.64 -40.74
N LEU A 586 13.21 6.03 -39.94
CA LEU A 586 12.81 5.05 -38.92
C LEU A 586 12.05 5.74 -37.77
N PRO A 587 10.92 5.18 -37.31
CA PRO A 587 10.24 5.64 -36.11
C PRO A 587 11.16 5.64 -34.88
N PRO A 588 11.09 6.65 -33.99
CA PRO A 588 11.94 6.73 -32.78
C PRO A 588 11.92 5.46 -31.91
N ILE A 589 10.78 4.77 -31.89
CA ILE A 589 10.59 3.52 -31.14
C ILE A 589 11.47 2.37 -31.64
N MET A 590 11.84 2.35 -32.93
CA MET A 590 12.75 1.35 -33.48
C MET A 590 14.18 1.62 -33.01
N ILE A 591 14.63 2.88 -33.06
CA ILE A 591 15.95 3.30 -32.56
C ILE A 591 16.09 3.01 -31.06
N GLN A 592 15.03 3.26 -30.29
CA GLN A 592 14.97 2.93 -28.86
C GLN A 592 15.01 1.42 -28.60
N THR A 593 14.33 0.62 -29.43
CA THR A 593 14.36 -0.85 -29.34
C THR A 593 15.72 -1.42 -29.72
N MET A 594 16.41 -0.85 -30.71
CA MET A 594 17.78 -1.25 -31.06
C MET A 594 18.78 -0.90 -29.95
N SER A 595 18.61 0.27 -29.32
CA SER A 595 19.35 0.66 -28.11
C SER A 595 19.14 -0.36 -26.97
N GLU A 596 17.89 -0.77 -26.74
CA GLU A 596 17.56 -1.80 -25.74
C GLU A 596 18.28 -3.13 -26.05
N ILE A 597 18.20 -3.63 -27.29
CA ILE A 597 18.82 -4.89 -27.69
C ILE A 597 20.34 -4.86 -27.47
N LEU A 598 21.01 -3.79 -27.90
CA LEU A 598 22.47 -3.71 -27.90
C LEU A 598 23.08 -3.28 -26.57
N PHE A 599 22.46 -2.32 -25.88
CA PHE A 599 23.08 -1.70 -24.70
C PHE A 599 22.47 -2.15 -23.38
N ALA A 600 21.19 -2.55 -23.36
CA ALA A 600 20.53 -3.00 -22.14
C ALA A 600 20.54 -4.53 -22.02
N ASN A 601 20.13 -5.26 -23.07
CA ASN A 601 19.95 -6.70 -23.01
C ASN A 601 21.24 -7.51 -23.23
N LEU A 602 22.21 -6.93 -23.93
CA LEU A 602 23.41 -7.66 -24.35
C LEU A 602 24.43 -7.83 -23.23
N ASP A 603 24.60 -6.81 -22.38
CA ASP A 603 25.52 -6.85 -21.24
C ASP A 603 25.14 -7.97 -20.25
N VAL A 604 23.87 -8.00 -19.87
CA VAL A 604 23.29 -9.02 -18.98
C VAL A 604 23.20 -10.41 -19.64
N SER A 605 22.99 -10.52 -20.96
CA SER A 605 23.06 -11.81 -21.65
C SER A 605 24.48 -12.37 -21.73
N THR A 606 25.45 -11.48 -21.99
CA THR A 606 26.87 -11.85 -22.00
C THR A 606 27.33 -12.33 -20.63
N HIS A 607 26.85 -11.73 -19.54
CA HIS A 607 27.14 -12.21 -18.20
C HIS A 607 26.80 -13.70 -18.00
N VAL A 608 25.62 -14.13 -18.47
CA VAL A 608 25.18 -15.53 -18.39
C VAL A 608 26.10 -16.45 -19.21
N LEU A 609 26.47 -16.03 -20.42
CA LEU A 609 27.38 -16.79 -21.30
C LEU A 609 28.79 -16.90 -20.71
N GLY A 610 29.31 -15.81 -20.13
CA GLY A 610 30.62 -15.81 -19.48
C GLY A 610 30.71 -16.79 -18.32
N TRP A 611 29.65 -16.91 -17.50
CA TRP A 611 29.61 -17.88 -16.41
C TRP A 611 29.58 -19.33 -16.88
N LEU A 612 28.98 -19.63 -18.04
CA LEU A 612 29.03 -20.98 -18.60
C LEU A 612 30.49 -21.38 -18.88
N VAL A 613 31.28 -20.49 -19.47
CA VAL A 613 32.71 -20.73 -19.71
C VAL A 613 33.45 -20.98 -18.41
N VAL A 614 33.17 -20.19 -17.36
CA VAL A 614 33.77 -20.36 -16.03
C VAL A 614 33.41 -21.71 -15.40
N PHE A 615 32.14 -22.13 -15.46
CA PHE A 615 31.71 -23.41 -14.91
C PHE A 615 32.35 -24.60 -15.66
N LEU A 616 32.40 -24.55 -16.98
CA LEU A 616 33.05 -25.59 -17.80
C LEU A 616 34.56 -25.63 -17.58
N ALA A 617 35.22 -24.49 -17.32
CA ALA A 617 36.63 -24.46 -16.99
C ALA A 617 36.93 -25.08 -15.61
N LYS A 618 36.00 -24.95 -14.66
CA LYS A 618 36.11 -25.53 -13.32
C LYS A 618 35.81 -27.04 -13.29
N ASP A 619 34.89 -27.52 -14.14
CA ASP A 619 34.51 -28.93 -14.24
C ASP A 619 35.07 -29.59 -15.51
N VAL A 620 36.33 -30.03 -15.42
CA VAL A 620 37.04 -30.70 -16.52
C VAL A 620 36.34 -31.99 -16.96
N GLY A 621 35.63 -32.66 -16.05
CA GLY A 621 34.89 -33.89 -16.34
C GLY A 621 33.72 -33.65 -17.29
N VAL A 622 32.86 -32.68 -16.97
CA VAL A 622 31.78 -32.23 -17.86
C VAL A 622 32.34 -31.72 -19.18
N GLN A 623 33.42 -30.92 -19.14
CA GLN A 623 34.05 -30.39 -20.34
C GLN A 623 34.53 -31.51 -21.30
N HIS A 624 35.18 -32.55 -20.78
CA HIS A 624 35.62 -33.70 -21.58
C HIS A 624 34.43 -34.45 -22.20
N GLN A 625 33.35 -34.64 -21.44
CA GLN A 625 32.15 -35.31 -21.94
C GLN A 625 31.45 -34.51 -23.03
N ILE A 626 31.34 -33.18 -22.91
CA ILE A 626 30.80 -32.31 -23.97
C ILE A 626 31.66 -32.41 -25.23
N ARG A 627 33.00 -32.36 -25.11
CA ARG A 627 33.89 -32.51 -26.28
C ARG A 627 33.69 -33.86 -26.97
N LYS A 628 33.52 -34.93 -26.19
CA LYS A 628 33.23 -36.27 -26.71
C LYS A 628 31.85 -36.34 -27.38
N GLU A 629 30.84 -35.72 -26.78
CA GLU A 629 29.49 -35.60 -27.36
C GLU A 629 29.52 -34.89 -28.71
N ILE A 630 30.23 -33.76 -28.81
CA ILE A 630 30.41 -33.00 -30.05
C ILE A 630 31.18 -33.83 -31.09
N ALA A 631 32.31 -34.44 -30.70
CA ALA A 631 33.15 -35.22 -31.62
C ALA A 631 32.45 -36.47 -32.18
N ASN A 632 31.48 -37.03 -31.44
CA ASN A 632 30.70 -38.18 -31.87
C ASN A 632 29.44 -37.79 -32.67
N SER A 633 29.11 -36.51 -32.77
CA SER A 633 27.97 -36.05 -33.57
C SER A 633 28.33 -36.01 -35.04
N SER A 634 27.43 -36.51 -35.90
CA SER A 634 27.52 -36.36 -37.35
C SER A 634 26.80 -35.10 -37.87
N GLU A 635 26.17 -34.34 -36.97
CA GLU A 635 25.40 -33.12 -37.27
C GLU A 635 26.35 -31.93 -37.45
N ASN A 636 25.92 -30.91 -38.21
CA ASN A 636 26.67 -29.65 -38.25
C ASN A 636 26.50 -28.86 -36.94
N PHE A 637 27.38 -27.89 -36.70
CA PHE A 637 27.41 -27.10 -35.46
C PHE A 637 26.04 -26.47 -35.11
N VAL A 638 25.32 -25.97 -36.11
CA VAL A 638 24.04 -25.29 -35.95
C VAL A 638 22.94 -26.25 -35.51
N GLU A 639 22.87 -27.41 -36.16
CA GLU A 639 21.93 -28.48 -35.81
C GLU A 639 22.18 -28.99 -34.40
N PHE A 640 23.46 -29.24 -34.06
CA PHE A 640 23.84 -29.68 -32.73
C PHE A 640 23.46 -28.65 -31.65
N CYS A 641 23.75 -27.36 -31.85
CA CYS A 641 23.37 -26.30 -30.91
C CYS A 641 21.85 -26.10 -30.81
N GLY A 642 21.08 -26.49 -31.83
CA GLY A 642 19.60 -26.44 -31.81
C GLY A 642 18.96 -27.52 -30.95
N ARG A 643 19.70 -28.58 -30.60
CA ARG A 643 19.22 -29.67 -29.76
C ARG A 643 19.01 -29.24 -28.31
N LYS A 644 18.02 -29.87 -27.67
CA LYS A 644 17.62 -29.60 -26.28
C LYS A 644 17.87 -30.75 -25.32
N ASP A 645 18.43 -31.84 -25.83
CA ASP A 645 18.71 -33.10 -25.14
C ASP A 645 20.21 -33.35 -24.93
N THR A 646 21.08 -32.41 -25.33
CA THR A 646 22.54 -32.53 -25.24
C THR A 646 23.07 -32.05 -23.90
N LEU A 647 24.23 -32.59 -23.50
CA LEU A 647 24.93 -32.13 -22.29
C LEU A 647 25.34 -30.65 -22.39
N LEU A 648 25.68 -30.18 -23.58
CA LEU A 648 25.93 -28.75 -23.83
C LEU A 648 24.70 -27.90 -23.50
N HIS A 649 23.51 -28.31 -23.96
CA HIS A 649 22.26 -27.61 -23.66
C HIS A 649 21.97 -27.61 -22.15
N PHE A 650 22.12 -28.76 -21.50
CA PHE A 650 21.93 -28.86 -20.05
C PHE A 650 22.94 -28.01 -19.26
N SER A 651 24.19 -27.92 -19.73
CA SER A 651 25.21 -27.05 -19.11
C SER A 651 24.83 -25.58 -19.21
N PHE A 652 24.30 -25.14 -20.36
CA PHE A 652 23.79 -23.79 -20.51
C PHE A 652 22.62 -23.50 -19.56
N LEU A 653 21.62 -24.40 -19.49
CA LEU A 653 20.48 -24.24 -18.58
C LEU A 653 20.90 -24.24 -17.11
N GLU A 654 21.81 -25.12 -16.71
CA GLU A 654 22.33 -25.18 -15.34
C GLU A 654 23.14 -23.93 -14.97
N SER A 655 23.93 -23.40 -15.91
CA SER A 655 24.61 -22.11 -15.74
C SER A 655 23.60 -20.97 -15.54
N ALA A 656 22.56 -20.89 -16.40
CA ALA A 656 21.52 -19.88 -16.30
C ALA A 656 20.69 -20.02 -15.00
N ARG A 657 20.53 -21.23 -14.47
CA ARG A 657 19.90 -21.46 -13.16
C ARG A 657 20.73 -20.87 -12.03
N LEU A 658 22.04 -21.17 -11.98
CA LEU A 658 22.96 -20.72 -10.93
C LEU A 658 23.35 -19.24 -11.03
N ARG A 659 23.32 -18.70 -12.26
CA ARG A 659 23.70 -17.33 -12.64
C ARG A 659 22.64 -16.77 -13.58
N PRO A 660 21.43 -16.48 -13.07
CA PRO A 660 20.34 -15.98 -13.89
C PRO A 660 20.62 -14.56 -14.38
N PHE A 661 20.00 -14.22 -15.50
CA PHE A 661 20.04 -12.90 -16.14
C PHE A 661 19.70 -11.75 -15.17
N THR A 662 18.63 -11.93 -14.39
CA THR A 662 18.22 -10.99 -13.33
C THR A 662 17.83 -11.77 -12.09
N ILE A 663 18.33 -11.35 -10.92
CA ILE A 663 17.92 -11.94 -9.64
C ILE A 663 16.46 -11.63 -9.33
N PHE A 664 16.03 -10.39 -9.58
CA PHE A 664 14.62 -10.01 -9.50
C PHE A 664 14.11 -9.61 -10.88
N THR A 665 12.96 -10.14 -11.29
CA THR A 665 12.40 -9.85 -12.61
C THR A 665 12.03 -8.37 -12.77
N ILE A 666 11.80 -7.99 -14.03
CA ILE A 666 11.12 -6.74 -14.35
C ILE A 666 9.72 -6.77 -13.71
N PRO A 667 9.28 -5.65 -13.10
CA PRO A 667 7.98 -5.58 -12.47
C PRO A 667 6.83 -5.66 -13.48
N GLU A 668 5.88 -6.54 -13.20
CA GLU A 668 4.63 -6.73 -13.95
C GLU A 668 3.44 -6.62 -13.00
N SER A 669 2.26 -6.35 -13.55
CA SER A 669 1.03 -6.28 -12.78
C SER A 669 -0.13 -6.97 -13.50
N SER A 670 -0.93 -7.67 -12.71
CA SER A 670 -2.17 -8.32 -13.15
C SER A 670 -3.34 -7.35 -12.98
N PRO A 671 -4.24 -7.19 -13.98
CA PRO A 671 -5.47 -6.41 -13.81
C PRO A 671 -6.52 -7.12 -12.93
N GLN A 672 -6.26 -8.37 -12.54
CA GLN A 672 -7.09 -9.17 -11.64
C GLN A 672 -6.47 -9.27 -10.25
N THR A 673 -7.31 -9.37 -9.24
CA THR A 673 -6.90 -9.71 -7.87
C THR A 673 -6.26 -11.10 -7.84
N LYS A 674 -5.14 -11.26 -7.12
CA LYS A 674 -4.45 -12.54 -6.94
C LYS A 674 -4.37 -12.93 -5.48
N VAL A 675 -4.33 -14.23 -5.18
CA VAL A 675 -4.01 -14.73 -3.84
C VAL A 675 -2.64 -15.41 -3.92
N LEU A 676 -1.63 -14.82 -3.29
CA LEU A 676 -0.22 -15.25 -3.35
C LEU A 676 0.30 -15.38 -1.91
N GLY A 677 0.82 -16.54 -1.53
CA GLY A 677 1.34 -16.79 -0.18
C GLY A 677 0.30 -16.58 0.93
N GLY A 678 -0.99 -16.79 0.63
CA GLY A 678 -2.11 -16.49 1.54
C GLY A 678 -2.47 -15.00 1.63
N TYR A 679 -1.83 -14.15 0.84
CA TYR A 679 -2.06 -12.71 0.78
C TYR A 679 -2.90 -12.37 -0.45
N THR A 680 -3.94 -11.55 -0.31
CA THR A 680 -4.67 -11.06 -1.47
C THR A 680 -3.99 -9.80 -2.00
N ILE A 681 -3.52 -9.87 -3.24
CA ILE A 681 -2.82 -8.82 -3.95
C ILE A 681 -3.83 -8.08 -4.84
N PRO A 682 -4.05 -6.77 -4.62
CA PRO A 682 -4.99 -5.99 -5.41
C PRO A 682 -4.62 -5.94 -6.90
N PRO A 683 -5.61 -5.70 -7.78
CA PRO A 683 -5.38 -5.42 -9.19
C PRO A 683 -4.33 -4.31 -9.41
N ASN A 684 -3.55 -4.44 -10.47
CA ASN A 684 -2.53 -3.50 -10.91
C ASN A 684 -1.42 -3.24 -9.87
N THR A 685 -1.24 -4.16 -8.92
CA THR A 685 -0.09 -4.14 -8.00
C THR A 685 1.15 -4.63 -8.72
N SER A 686 2.26 -3.90 -8.56
CA SER A 686 3.56 -4.27 -9.13
C SER A 686 4.13 -5.51 -8.42
N VAL A 687 4.46 -6.55 -9.17
CA VAL A 687 4.98 -7.83 -8.70
C VAL A 687 6.29 -8.13 -9.40
N VAL A 688 7.25 -8.66 -8.66
CA VAL A 688 8.54 -9.14 -9.13
C VAL A 688 8.80 -10.54 -8.58
N VAL A 689 9.57 -11.32 -9.32
CA VAL A 689 9.93 -12.68 -8.91
C VAL A 689 11.40 -12.69 -8.53
N ASP A 690 11.72 -13.20 -7.34
CA ASP A 690 13.08 -13.56 -6.96
C ASP A 690 13.46 -14.88 -7.64
N THR A 691 14.07 -14.79 -8.81
CA THR A 691 14.44 -15.95 -9.62
C THR A 691 15.50 -16.80 -8.93
N LEU A 692 16.38 -16.19 -8.12
CA LEU A 692 17.45 -16.90 -7.43
C LEU A 692 16.87 -17.82 -6.35
N SER A 693 15.88 -17.34 -5.60
CA SER A 693 15.18 -18.14 -4.59
C SER A 693 14.53 -19.40 -5.18
N ILE A 694 13.95 -19.29 -6.37
CA ILE A 694 13.32 -20.40 -7.10
C ILE A 694 14.38 -21.34 -7.67
N ASN A 695 15.39 -20.77 -8.33
CA ASN A 695 16.45 -21.53 -8.99
C ASN A 695 17.34 -22.28 -7.99
N HIS A 696 17.45 -21.81 -6.75
CA HIS A 696 18.23 -22.44 -5.68
C HIS A 696 17.33 -23.17 -4.65
N ASN A 697 16.05 -23.39 -4.96
CA ASN A 697 15.13 -24.05 -4.04
C ASN A 697 15.60 -25.49 -3.73
N ILE A 698 16.06 -25.73 -2.50
CA ILE A 698 16.57 -27.03 -2.03
C ILE A 698 15.47 -28.10 -2.07
N GLU A 699 14.21 -27.74 -1.87
CA GLU A 699 13.09 -28.71 -1.89
C GLU A 699 12.92 -29.38 -3.26
N PHE A 700 13.26 -28.67 -4.35
CA PHE A 700 13.17 -29.19 -5.71
C PHE A 700 14.54 -29.68 -6.23
N TRP A 701 15.61 -28.92 -6.00
CA TRP A 701 16.93 -29.18 -6.57
C TRP A 701 17.83 -30.07 -5.70
N GLY A 702 17.46 -30.31 -4.43
CA GLY A 702 18.25 -31.09 -3.48
C GLY A 702 19.31 -30.27 -2.72
N ASN A 703 20.02 -30.93 -1.80
CA ASN A 703 21.07 -30.32 -0.97
C ASN A 703 22.27 -29.79 -1.78
N ASP A 704 22.44 -30.28 -3.01
CA ASP A 704 23.48 -29.86 -3.96
C ASP A 704 22.98 -28.79 -4.95
N SER A 705 21.93 -28.04 -4.59
CA SER A 705 21.30 -27.04 -5.47
C SER A 705 22.25 -25.94 -5.94
N LEU A 706 23.33 -25.68 -5.21
CA LEU A 706 24.33 -24.65 -5.56
C LEU A 706 25.47 -25.19 -6.44
N ASP A 707 25.56 -26.51 -6.60
CA ASP A 707 26.59 -27.17 -7.39
C ASP A 707 26.19 -27.18 -8.87
N PHE A 708 27.15 -26.89 -9.74
CA PHE A 708 26.97 -27.04 -11.18
C PHE A 708 26.92 -28.54 -11.53
N LYS A 709 25.71 -29.09 -11.74
CA LYS A 709 25.53 -30.49 -12.16
C LYS A 709 24.55 -30.61 -13.33
N PRO A 710 25.01 -30.42 -14.57
CA PRO A 710 24.16 -30.42 -15.76
C PRO A 710 23.32 -31.69 -15.94
N TYR A 711 23.86 -32.88 -15.60
CA TYR A 711 23.17 -34.17 -15.78
C TYR A 711 21.84 -34.27 -15.04
N ARG A 712 21.62 -33.49 -13.97
CA ARG A 712 20.35 -33.50 -13.23
C ARG A 712 19.15 -33.15 -14.12
N LEU A 713 19.38 -32.38 -15.19
CA LEU A 713 18.35 -31.96 -16.14
C LEU A 713 17.97 -33.06 -17.13
N GLN A 714 18.80 -34.09 -17.32
CA GLN A 714 18.51 -35.19 -18.24
C GLN A 714 17.28 -36.00 -17.81
N HIS A 715 17.01 -36.04 -16.50
CA HIS A 715 15.91 -36.80 -15.91
C HIS A 715 14.67 -35.94 -15.62
N LEU A 716 14.69 -34.66 -15.97
CA LEU A 716 13.59 -33.72 -15.74
C LEU A 716 12.93 -33.36 -17.07
N SER A 717 11.60 -33.40 -17.12
CA SER A 717 10.87 -32.88 -18.28
C SER A 717 10.98 -31.35 -18.35
N PRO A 718 10.85 -30.74 -19.54
CA PRO A 718 10.82 -29.29 -19.69
C PRO A 718 9.74 -28.60 -18.84
N THR A 719 8.64 -29.31 -18.57
CA THR A 719 7.56 -28.79 -17.73
C THR A 719 7.93 -28.78 -16.25
N GLU A 720 8.65 -29.80 -15.77
CA GLU A 720 9.16 -29.85 -14.39
C GLU A 720 10.20 -28.75 -14.17
N VAL A 721 11.15 -28.58 -15.09
CA VAL A 721 12.17 -27.51 -15.04
C VAL A 721 11.51 -26.12 -15.03
N ARG A 722 10.44 -25.93 -15.80
CA ARG A 722 9.72 -24.65 -15.85
C ARG A 722 8.90 -24.36 -14.59
N LYS A 723 8.34 -25.40 -13.96
CA LYS A 723 7.43 -25.25 -12.81
C LYS A 723 8.17 -25.25 -11.48
N ASN A 724 9.36 -25.84 -11.38
CA ASN A 724 10.17 -25.94 -10.15
C ASN A 724 9.37 -26.38 -8.90
N THR A 725 8.29 -27.13 -9.06
CA THR A 725 7.42 -27.58 -7.96
C THR A 725 7.79 -29.02 -7.60
N PRO A 726 8.05 -29.34 -6.31
CA PRO A 726 8.26 -30.72 -5.88
C PRO A 726 7.05 -31.59 -6.26
N LYS A 727 7.30 -32.87 -6.55
CA LYS A 727 6.24 -33.85 -6.85
C LYS A 727 5.42 -34.20 -5.61
#